data_AF-F2UC76-F1
#
_entry.id   AF-F2UC76-F1
#
_cell.length_a   1.000
_cell.length_b   1.000
_cell.length_c   1.000
_cell.angle_alpha   90.00
_cell.angle_beta   90.00
_cell.angle_gamma   90.00
#
_symmetry.space_group_name_H-M   'P 1'
#
loop_
_entity.id
_entity.type
_entity.pdbx_description
1 polymer ?
#
loop_
_entity_poly.entity_id
_entity_poly.type
_entity_poly.pdbx_seq_one_letter_code
_entity_poly.pdbx_strand_id
1 'polypeptide(L)'
;MRWWPTSLLGRGRPANTSSGSRSSSSSNGSSSSNGGERQSQEENNDRSDKETDQAATVGYGGVNADVQGEGETGAAHVSPNSSDTNHDTRNSNANGKDGDADNSETELRQLQSVADAASNNNSSLVPASVTSGFSKLHQRLVELNVGRLPRDIVKHEREFGRFNIPLASFVRTRSQAAMQRFVLQAKQFFTPRIVAALSLSATAAFGLGLMEALHITKGQPSVMDVMQEPLLFRFCVSYSLEQMMASFAMVTTPPEAVAHAHMIDPSIVLADMTQPHLAHHLVAAKRCESARITLTQLVTVTQLFRLANLTMRARDELKANIMNGVYAPKDRGERFIRLCGEISDCTALSLERCSINHILPVYEKPTAIKRLVKKVSRDGKLAFYWRVPAGTYGQPESWEQLVGRSITPNSLLRTKSGRRILHIEADATNSEHAVAFRNWSSDLSVMDSIMAFRMIDQQTRLQPAFQDRQFTTMRVYLGYPHQRVWSGGGVKSTVRDFLLEYDQADVVVDAHAVILQHLLRWIKHQAEEHWNVVSFHTDAPEHFESLQKLLKALDITVVDSGTVSGIVREHVLHIVCHHSTMETVHVVETLVRKDIIKPENCLALLDRHDGLAAIRTLNNQGYPVSALCAAEIFDDILRAVRTWTRQDYTPLEIQSELDTQFKDVTTLVSSTVHAGESMTVPQGHSGDEGMGGNDDDDEVDGGSVDDDDVYGEVKDEQPDTTPPDEKKNAREREELLDEEKDEENERDNSADDEISDDVEEGEATDVLDEQGQATHEEGMIVDKQAKKKKTPQITPNPFQ
;
A
#
# COMPACT_ATOMS: atom_id res chain seq x y z
N MET A 1 -26.11 -32.76 12.84
CA MET A 1 -26.40 -31.31 12.88
C MET A 1 -27.42 -31.04 13.98
N ARG A 2 -27.06 -30.25 15.00
CA ARG A 2 -27.94 -29.93 16.14
C ARG A 2 -28.91 -28.79 15.76
N TRP A 3 -30.18 -29.01 16.08
CA TRP A 3 -31.30 -28.11 15.84
C TRP A 3 -31.24 -26.82 16.67
N TRP A 4 -31.68 -25.71 16.08
CA TRP A 4 -32.05 -24.47 16.77
C TRP A 4 -33.59 -24.36 16.78
N PRO A 5 -34.24 -23.99 17.90
CA PRO A 5 -35.68 -23.78 17.92
C PRO A 5 -36.03 -22.30 17.63
N THR A 6 -36.92 -22.12 16.66
CA THR A 6 -37.65 -20.90 16.35
C THR A 6 -38.87 -20.78 17.25
N SER A 7 -38.88 -19.84 18.19
CA SER A 7 -40.11 -19.33 18.80
C SER A 7 -39.88 -17.94 19.40
N LEU A 8 -40.40 -16.89 18.75
CA LEU A 8 -40.76 -15.60 19.37
C LEU A 8 -41.45 -14.70 18.33
N LEU A 9 -42.76 -14.91 18.16
CA LEU A 9 -43.68 -13.92 17.59
C LEU A 9 -44.92 -13.87 18.49
N GLY A 10 -44.87 -12.98 19.49
CA GLY A 10 -46.00 -12.64 20.34
C GLY A 10 -46.42 -11.20 20.10
N ARG A 11 -47.56 -11.02 19.44
CA ARG A 11 -48.26 -9.74 19.28
C ARG A 11 -48.77 -9.23 20.63
N GLY A 12 -48.60 -7.94 20.91
CA GLY A 12 -49.29 -7.26 22.01
C GLY A 12 -49.23 -5.74 21.88
N ARG A 13 -50.38 -5.10 21.64
CA ARG A 13 -50.69 -3.67 21.82
C ARG A 13 -52.22 -3.55 21.98
N PRO A 14 -52.76 -2.46 22.54
CA PRO A 14 -52.26 -1.64 23.66
C PRO A 14 -53.39 -1.34 24.68
N ALA A 15 -53.06 -0.74 25.82
CA ALA A 15 -54.05 -0.09 26.69
C ALA A 15 -53.56 1.29 27.16
N ASN A 16 -54.48 2.25 27.05
CA ASN A 16 -54.45 3.63 27.52
C ASN A 16 -54.06 3.78 29.00
N THR A 17 -53.41 4.89 29.33
CA THR A 17 -53.91 5.87 30.32
C THR A 17 -53.28 7.25 30.13
N SER A 18 -54.15 8.26 30.21
CA SER A 18 -53.97 9.70 30.48
C SER A 18 -52.97 9.99 31.63
N SER A 19 -52.43 11.19 31.91
CA SER A 19 -52.85 12.59 31.81
C SER A 19 -51.67 13.45 32.31
N GLY A 20 -51.47 14.69 31.83
CA GLY A 20 -50.50 15.60 32.45
C GLY A 20 -50.31 16.92 31.72
N SER A 21 -51.14 17.90 32.05
CA SER A 21 -51.18 19.30 31.61
C SER A 21 -50.04 20.19 32.11
N ARG A 22 -49.59 21.15 31.28
CA ARG A 22 -49.34 22.60 31.54
C ARG A 22 -48.42 23.17 30.43
N SER A 23 -48.91 24.04 29.54
CA SER A 23 -48.83 25.53 29.57
C SER A 23 -47.38 26.04 29.64
N SER A 24 -46.86 27.02 28.90
CA SER A 24 -47.36 27.96 27.89
C SER A 24 -46.19 28.94 27.69
N SER A 25 -45.79 29.27 26.46
CA SER A 25 -45.32 30.63 26.12
C SER A 25 -45.07 30.77 24.63
N SER A 26 -45.84 31.69 24.08
CA SER A 26 -45.79 32.34 22.78
C SER A 26 -44.45 32.99 22.44
N SER A 27 -44.10 32.98 21.15
CA SER A 27 -43.79 34.23 20.43
C SER A 27 -44.02 34.05 18.92
N ASN A 28 -44.71 35.06 18.38
CA ASN A 28 -45.06 35.24 16.98
C ASN A 28 -43.84 35.53 16.11
N GLY A 29 -43.93 35.15 14.84
CA GLY A 29 -43.02 35.56 13.77
C GLY A 29 -43.59 35.18 12.41
N SER A 30 -44.44 36.05 11.88
CA SER A 30 -45.19 35.97 10.62
C SER A 30 -44.34 36.18 9.35
N SER A 31 -44.99 35.89 8.20
CA SER A 31 -44.62 36.17 6.79
C SER A 31 -43.77 35.07 6.13
N SER A 32 -44.01 34.62 4.89
CA SER A 32 -44.93 35.04 3.83
C SER A 32 -45.15 33.89 2.83
N SER A 33 -46.29 33.97 2.16
CA SER A 33 -46.82 33.20 1.03
C SER A 33 -45.91 33.04 -0.20
N ASN A 34 -45.97 31.86 -0.81
CA ASN A 34 -46.16 31.54 -2.25
C ASN A 34 -45.75 30.07 -2.42
N GLY A 35 -46.56 29.12 -2.90
CA GLY A 35 -47.42 29.17 -4.07
C GLY A 35 -46.75 28.33 -5.16
N GLY A 36 -47.28 27.13 -5.47
CA GLY A 36 -46.83 26.35 -6.62
C GLY A 36 -46.87 24.84 -6.45
N GLU A 37 -48.07 24.25 -6.50
CA GLU A 37 -48.27 22.86 -6.88
C GLU A 37 -47.79 22.65 -8.33
N ARG A 38 -46.93 21.66 -8.58
CA ARG A 38 -46.75 21.05 -9.91
C ARG A 38 -46.65 19.54 -9.79
N GLN A 39 -47.74 18.90 -10.22
CA GLN A 39 -47.77 17.54 -10.73
C GLN A 39 -46.97 17.46 -12.03
N SER A 40 -46.19 16.40 -12.20
CA SER A 40 -45.69 15.87 -13.49
C SER A 40 -45.57 14.37 -13.27
N GLN A 41 -46.59 13.58 -13.60
CA GLN A 41 -46.93 13.01 -14.91
C GLN A 41 -45.77 12.28 -15.60
N GLU A 42 -46.02 10.98 -15.75
CA GLU A 42 -45.29 9.93 -16.42
C GLU A 42 -45.09 10.22 -17.91
N GLU A 43 -43.90 9.94 -18.43
CA GLU A 43 -43.74 9.58 -19.84
C GLU A 43 -42.93 8.27 -19.92
N ASN A 44 -43.67 7.20 -20.24
CA ASN A 44 -43.16 5.96 -20.79
C ASN A 44 -42.74 6.21 -22.24
N ASN A 45 -41.55 5.75 -22.62
CA ASN A 45 -41.19 5.56 -24.03
C ASN A 45 -40.82 4.09 -24.26
N ASP A 46 -41.77 3.38 -24.85
CA ASP A 46 -41.61 2.09 -25.52
C ASP A 46 -40.71 2.24 -26.74
N ARG A 47 -39.64 1.44 -26.83
CA ARG A 47 -39.06 1.04 -28.11
C ARG A 47 -38.99 -0.48 -28.15
N SER A 48 -39.90 -1.00 -28.97
CA SER A 48 -39.94 -2.36 -29.50
C SER A 48 -38.78 -2.60 -30.45
N ASP A 49 -37.98 -3.64 -30.21
CA ASP A 49 -37.20 -4.28 -31.28
C ASP A 49 -37.55 -5.76 -31.32
N LYS A 50 -38.05 -6.16 -32.49
CA LYS A 50 -38.47 -7.51 -32.84
C LYS A 50 -37.26 -8.36 -33.20
N GLU A 51 -37.41 -9.63 -32.84
CA GLU A 51 -36.63 -10.79 -33.26
C GLU A 51 -36.31 -10.83 -34.76
N THR A 52 -35.16 -11.42 -35.09
CA THR A 52 -35.14 -12.50 -36.09
C THR A 52 -33.94 -13.42 -35.86
N ASP A 53 -34.26 -14.67 -35.54
CA ASP A 53 -33.39 -15.83 -35.65
C ASP A 53 -32.91 -16.04 -37.09
N GLN A 54 -31.69 -16.57 -37.26
CA GLN A 54 -31.45 -17.65 -38.21
C GLN A 54 -30.16 -18.42 -37.92
N ALA A 55 -30.35 -19.72 -37.73
CA ALA A 55 -29.33 -20.75 -37.67
C ALA A 55 -28.95 -21.22 -39.10
N ALA A 56 -27.68 -21.60 -39.32
CA ALA A 56 -27.31 -22.60 -40.33
C ALA A 56 -25.88 -23.16 -40.12
N THR A 57 -25.86 -24.39 -39.62
CA THR A 57 -25.09 -25.59 -40.03
C THR A 57 -24.08 -25.55 -41.20
N VAL A 58 -22.97 -26.28 -40.97
CA VAL A 58 -22.23 -27.26 -41.84
C VAL A 58 -21.35 -26.74 -42.99
N GLY A 59 -20.08 -27.21 -43.01
CA GLY A 59 -19.26 -27.24 -44.22
C GLY A 59 -17.86 -27.84 -44.03
N TYR A 60 -17.64 -29.02 -44.61
CA TYR A 60 -16.41 -29.83 -44.67
C TYR A 60 -15.40 -29.33 -45.73
N GLY A 61 -14.12 -29.71 -45.56
CA GLY A 61 -13.12 -29.90 -46.64
C GLY A 61 -12.19 -28.70 -46.91
N GLY A 62 -10.90 -28.84 -47.25
CA GLY A 62 -10.05 -29.99 -47.51
C GLY A 62 -8.67 -29.53 -48.02
N VAL A 63 -7.64 -30.31 -47.67
CA VAL A 63 -6.42 -30.76 -48.39
C VAL A 63 -5.73 -29.91 -49.49
N ASN A 64 -4.38 -30.01 -49.47
CA ASN A 64 -3.32 -29.81 -50.49
C ASN A 64 -2.68 -28.41 -50.57
N ALA A 65 -1.38 -28.23 -50.86
CA ALA A 65 -0.20 -29.09 -50.95
C ALA A 65 1.03 -28.17 -51.17
N ASP A 66 2.21 -28.64 -50.72
CA ASP A 66 3.57 -28.51 -51.28
C ASP A 66 4.11 -27.22 -51.93
N VAL A 67 5.34 -26.86 -51.53
CA VAL A 67 6.59 -26.68 -52.34
C VAL A 67 7.69 -26.28 -51.35
N GLN A 68 8.60 -27.17 -50.94
CA GLN A 68 9.91 -27.56 -51.53
C GLN A 68 11.06 -26.53 -51.45
N GLY A 69 12.22 -27.03 -51.02
CA GLY A 69 13.56 -26.43 -51.13
C GLY A 69 14.31 -26.46 -49.80
N GLU A 70 14.93 -27.57 -49.38
CA GLU A 70 16.33 -27.98 -49.70
C GLU A 70 17.37 -26.86 -49.41
N GLY A 71 18.44 -27.06 -48.63
CA GLY A 71 19.13 -28.31 -48.42
C GLY A 71 20.17 -28.35 -47.28
N GLU A 72 20.67 -29.58 -47.18
CA GLU A 72 21.65 -30.21 -46.30
C GLU A 72 23.03 -29.54 -46.38
N THR A 73 23.87 -29.56 -45.35
CA THR A 73 24.85 -30.61 -44.98
C THR A 73 25.82 -29.92 -44.00
N GLY A 74 26.52 -30.52 -43.05
CA GLY A 74 26.75 -31.92 -42.71
C GLY A 74 27.60 -31.96 -41.42
N ALA A 75 27.49 -33.07 -40.72
CA ALA A 75 28.12 -33.38 -39.45
C ALA A 75 29.63 -33.68 -39.55
N ALA A 76 30.35 -33.51 -38.43
CA ALA A 76 31.38 -34.47 -38.02
C ALA A 76 31.76 -34.34 -36.52
N HIS A 77 31.65 -35.48 -35.84
CA HIS A 77 32.32 -35.85 -34.58
C HIS A 77 33.84 -35.55 -34.58
N VAL A 78 34.44 -35.32 -33.40
CA VAL A 78 35.58 -36.08 -32.82
C VAL A 78 35.85 -35.60 -31.37
N SER A 79 36.23 -36.57 -30.55
CA SER A 79 36.47 -36.56 -29.09
C SER A 79 37.91 -36.10 -28.69
N PRO A 80 38.28 -36.07 -27.38
CA PRO A 80 39.23 -35.13 -26.78
C PRO A 80 40.68 -35.65 -26.72
N ASN A 81 41.63 -34.78 -26.39
CA ASN A 81 42.91 -35.22 -25.83
C ASN A 81 43.63 -34.19 -24.94
N SER A 82 44.27 -34.78 -23.94
CA SER A 82 45.20 -34.30 -22.92
C SER A 82 46.48 -33.63 -23.43
N SER A 83 47.10 -32.79 -22.60
CA SER A 83 48.56 -32.84 -22.38
C SER A 83 49.00 -32.07 -21.13
N ASP A 84 49.75 -32.79 -20.30
CA ASP A 84 50.65 -32.31 -19.25
C ASP A 84 51.68 -31.28 -19.74
N THR A 85 52.12 -30.39 -18.83
CA THR A 85 53.55 -30.10 -18.66
C THR A 85 53.85 -29.63 -17.23
N ASN A 86 54.76 -30.37 -16.59
CA ASN A 86 55.50 -30.03 -15.37
C ASN A 86 56.44 -28.82 -15.59
N HIS A 87 56.66 -28.03 -14.53
CA HIS A 87 58.00 -27.58 -14.17
C HIS A 87 58.11 -27.23 -12.68
N ASP A 88 58.87 -28.05 -11.95
CA ASP A 88 59.47 -27.76 -10.64
C ASP A 88 60.58 -26.69 -10.77
N THR A 89 60.72 -25.81 -9.76
CA THR A 89 62.00 -25.61 -9.02
C THR A 89 61.88 -24.66 -7.80
N ARG A 90 62.13 -25.25 -6.62
CA ARG A 90 62.97 -24.81 -5.48
C ARG A 90 62.98 -23.34 -4.97
N ASN A 91 62.45 -23.19 -3.75
CA ASN A 91 63.15 -22.98 -2.46
C ASN A 91 64.10 -21.76 -2.27
N SER A 92 63.76 -20.88 -1.31
CA SER A 92 64.56 -20.39 -0.15
C SER A 92 64.35 -18.88 0.12
N ASN A 93 63.82 -18.51 1.29
CA ASN A 93 64.58 -17.94 2.42
C ASN A 93 63.67 -17.20 3.41
N ALA A 94 63.84 -17.55 4.68
CA ALA A 94 63.39 -16.80 5.84
C ALA A 94 64.50 -15.85 6.30
N ASN A 95 64.19 -14.57 6.52
CA ASN A 95 64.75 -13.69 7.56
C ASN A 95 64.29 -12.25 7.32
N GLY A 96 63.82 -11.57 8.37
CA GLY A 96 63.57 -10.13 8.34
C GLY A 96 62.56 -9.70 9.39
N LYS A 97 63.01 -9.60 10.64
CA LYS A 97 62.34 -8.93 11.75
C LYS A 97 62.93 -7.53 11.89
N ASP A 98 62.08 -6.60 12.31
CA ASP A 98 62.35 -5.29 12.93
C ASP A 98 62.75 -4.16 11.96
N GLY A 99 61.75 -3.40 11.48
CA GLY A 99 61.97 -2.18 10.69
C GLY A 99 60.79 -1.24 10.41
N ASP A 100 59.57 -1.48 10.92
CA ASP A 100 58.36 -0.85 10.33
C ASP A 100 57.76 0.37 11.08
N ALA A 101 58.46 0.94 12.07
CA ALA A 101 57.93 2.11 12.80
C ALA A 101 58.22 3.47 12.13
N ASP A 102 59.30 3.62 11.36
CA ASP A 102 59.70 4.92 10.77
C ASP A 102 59.13 5.16 9.35
N ASN A 103 58.60 4.12 8.69
CA ASN A 103 58.04 4.25 7.34
C ASN A 103 56.61 4.83 7.34
N SER A 104 55.82 4.57 8.39
CA SER A 104 54.44 5.05 8.48
C SER A 104 54.34 6.57 8.62
N GLU A 105 55.26 7.21 9.34
CA GLU A 105 55.31 8.68 9.47
C GLU A 105 55.74 9.35 8.14
N THR A 106 56.59 8.67 7.37
CA THR A 106 57.05 9.16 6.07
C THR A 106 55.97 9.05 4.99
N GLU A 107 55.17 7.98 5.01
CA GLU A 107 54.01 7.80 4.13
C GLU A 107 52.84 8.74 4.49
N LEU A 108 52.59 8.98 5.78
CA LEU A 108 51.64 10.02 6.23
C LEU A 108 52.03 11.41 5.75
N ARG A 109 53.33 11.75 5.75
CA ARG A 109 53.83 13.00 5.16
C ARG A 109 53.71 13.03 3.64
N GLN A 110 53.83 11.88 2.95
CA GLN A 110 53.55 11.79 1.52
C GLN A 110 52.05 11.99 1.22
N LEU A 111 51.14 11.48 2.05
CA LEU A 111 49.70 11.75 1.92
C LEU A 111 49.35 13.20 2.21
N GLN A 112 49.97 13.80 3.22
CA GLN A 112 49.89 15.24 3.44
C GLN A 112 50.35 15.98 2.17
N SER A 113 51.45 15.55 1.55
CA SER A 113 51.95 16.14 0.30
C SER A 113 51.04 15.90 -0.92
N VAL A 114 50.33 14.77 -1.00
CA VAL A 114 49.35 14.47 -2.06
C VAL A 114 48.06 15.26 -1.83
N ALA A 115 47.63 15.41 -0.58
CA ALA A 115 46.53 16.30 -0.20
C ALA A 115 46.90 17.78 -0.48
N ASP A 116 48.13 18.18 -0.17
CA ASP A 116 48.67 19.51 -0.47
C ASP A 116 48.81 19.73 -1.99
N ALA A 117 49.20 18.70 -2.75
CA ALA A 117 49.26 18.75 -4.22
C ALA A 117 47.87 18.80 -4.87
N ALA A 118 46.89 18.09 -4.32
CA ALA A 118 45.49 18.17 -4.74
C ALA A 118 44.84 19.51 -4.36
N SER A 119 45.26 20.11 -3.24
CA SER A 119 44.84 21.44 -2.78
C SER A 119 45.45 22.59 -3.61
N ASN A 120 46.69 22.43 -4.08
CA ASN A 120 47.44 23.47 -4.81
C ASN A 120 46.98 23.73 -6.25
N ASN A 121 46.04 22.96 -6.80
CA ASN A 121 45.50 23.20 -8.14
C ASN A 121 44.34 24.22 -8.19
N ASN A 122 44.00 24.91 -7.09
CA ASN A 122 42.98 25.97 -7.09
C ASN A 122 43.17 27.02 -5.96
N SER A 123 44.36 27.58 -5.79
CA SER A 123 44.61 28.60 -4.76
C SER A 123 44.27 30.02 -5.25
N SER A 124 43.04 30.47 -4.98
CA SER A 124 42.67 31.88 -4.87
C SER A 124 42.17 32.15 -3.45
N LEU A 125 43.02 32.81 -2.66
CA LEU A 125 42.75 33.59 -1.43
C LEU A 125 41.61 33.11 -0.50
N VAL A 126 41.96 32.36 0.55
CA VAL A 126 41.12 32.21 1.76
C VAL A 126 41.91 32.73 2.98
N PRO A 127 41.35 33.64 3.81
CA PRO A 127 42.06 34.27 4.92
C PRO A 127 42.27 33.33 6.12
N ALA A 128 43.41 33.50 6.79
CA ALA A 128 43.96 32.68 7.89
C ALA A 128 43.18 32.66 9.22
N SER A 129 41.84 32.78 9.21
CA SER A 129 41.01 32.77 10.43
C SER A 129 40.31 31.44 10.74
N VAL A 130 40.47 30.41 9.90
CA VAL A 130 39.64 29.20 9.92
C VAL A 130 40.19 28.06 10.80
N THR A 131 41.49 28.01 11.09
CA THR A 131 42.09 26.95 11.92
C THR A 131 41.72 27.00 13.41
N SER A 132 41.03 28.07 13.87
CA SER A 132 40.42 28.14 15.21
C SER A 132 38.94 27.73 15.27
N GLY A 133 38.35 27.33 14.13
CA GLY A 133 36.93 27.02 14.00
C GLY A 133 36.50 25.77 14.76
N PHE A 134 37.35 24.74 14.77
CA PHE A 134 37.00 23.42 15.31
C PHE A 134 36.83 23.41 16.83
N SER A 135 37.70 24.09 17.59
CA SER A 135 37.58 24.16 19.06
C SER A 135 36.46 25.13 19.50
N LYS A 136 36.19 26.21 18.76
CA LYS A 136 35.07 27.13 19.01
C LYS A 136 33.70 26.51 18.73
N LEU A 137 33.61 25.65 17.72
CA LEU A 137 32.39 24.91 17.40
C LEU A 137 32.11 23.84 18.49
N HIS A 138 33.17 23.20 19.01
CA HIS A 138 33.09 22.31 20.17
C HIS A 138 32.64 23.02 21.45
N GLN A 139 33.18 24.22 21.73
CA GLN A 139 32.83 25.00 22.92
C GLN A 139 31.40 25.55 22.85
N ARG A 140 30.91 25.92 21.66
CA ARG A 140 29.51 26.36 21.44
C ARG A 140 28.47 25.24 21.52
N LEU A 141 28.84 24.00 21.18
CA LEU A 141 27.97 22.82 21.30
C LEU A 141 27.67 22.45 22.77
N VAL A 142 28.58 22.81 23.69
CA VAL A 142 28.47 22.52 25.13
C VAL A 142 27.70 23.60 25.90
N GLU A 143 27.61 24.84 25.39
CA GLU A 143 27.07 26.00 26.14
C GLU A 143 25.60 26.38 25.86
N LEU A 144 24.91 25.74 24.90
CA LEU A 144 23.49 26.00 24.64
C LEU A 144 22.57 25.19 25.58
N ASN A 145 22.46 25.68 26.81
CA ASN A 145 21.58 25.16 27.87
C ASN A 145 20.16 25.79 27.80
N VAL A 146 19.56 25.74 26.60
CA VAL A 146 18.09 25.78 26.47
C VAL A 146 17.61 24.37 26.79
N GLY A 147 16.56 24.22 27.60
CA GLY A 147 16.05 22.90 28.01
C GLY A 147 15.76 22.02 26.79
N ARG A 148 16.73 21.16 26.44
CA ARG A 148 16.65 20.25 25.30
C ARG A 148 15.42 19.36 25.44
N LEU A 149 14.71 19.12 24.34
CA LEU A 149 13.68 18.07 24.37
C LEU A 149 14.33 16.72 24.72
N PRO A 150 13.58 15.81 25.37
CA PRO A 150 14.11 14.49 25.73
C PRO A 150 14.69 13.79 24.50
N ARG A 151 15.99 13.46 24.58
CA ARG A 151 16.74 12.78 23.49
C ARG A 151 16.57 11.27 23.50
N ASP A 152 15.94 10.72 24.53
CA ASP A 152 15.70 9.29 24.63
C ASP A 152 14.75 8.88 23.50
N ILE A 153 15.32 8.32 22.42
CA ILE A 153 14.55 7.74 21.32
C ILE A 153 13.65 6.68 21.95
N VAL A 154 12.36 6.98 21.97
CA VAL A 154 11.37 6.06 22.50
C VAL A 154 11.43 4.80 21.65
N LYS A 155 11.78 3.68 22.28
CA LYS A 155 11.71 2.36 21.63
C LYS A 155 10.33 2.22 21.00
N HIS A 156 10.26 1.75 19.75
CA HIS A 156 8.99 1.59 19.02
C HIS A 156 7.90 0.87 19.84
N GLU A 157 8.28 -0.14 20.65
CA GLU A 157 7.36 -0.84 21.58
C GLU A 157 6.64 0.07 22.60
N ARG A 158 7.22 1.22 22.94
CA ARG A 158 6.71 2.16 23.94
C ARG A 158 5.88 3.28 23.34
N GLU A 159 5.99 3.55 22.03
CA GLU A 159 5.30 4.66 21.38
C GLU A 159 3.77 4.51 21.45
N PHE A 160 3.27 3.31 21.11
CA PHE A 160 1.84 2.96 21.15
C PHE A 160 1.50 1.96 22.26
N GLY A 161 2.48 1.62 23.11
CA GLY A 161 2.42 0.54 24.09
C GLY A 161 2.50 -0.85 23.45
N ARG A 162 2.78 -1.88 24.26
CA ARG A 162 2.78 -3.27 23.78
C ARG A 162 1.37 -3.66 23.34
N PHE A 163 1.16 -3.71 22.03
CA PHE A 163 -0.07 -4.17 21.43
C PHE A 163 -0.18 -5.69 21.55
N ASN A 164 -0.78 -6.15 22.65
CA ASN A 164 -1.45 -7.45 22.62
C ASN A 164 -2.65 -7.29 21.69
N ILE A 165 -2.48 -7.57 20.39
CA ILE A 165 -3.57 -7.63 19.42
C ILE A 165 -4.61 -8.58 20.02
N PRO A 166 -5.75 -8.08 20.54
CA PRO A 166 -6.71 -8.96 21.19
C PRO A 166 -7.20 -9.93 20.12
N LEU A 167 -7.34 -11.22 20.45
CA LEU A 167 -7.91 -12.21 19.52
C LEU A 167 -9.23 -11.72 18.89
N ALA A 168 -9.99 -10.91 19.63
CA ALA A 168 -11.19 -10.22 19.17
C ALA A 168 -10.99 -9.33 17.92
N SER A 169 -9.84 -8.66 17.78
CA SER A 169 -9.53 -7.84 16.60
C SER A 169 -9.25 -8.69 15.35
N PHE A 170 -8.66 -9.88 15.53
CA PHE A 170 -8.48 -10.85 14.45
C PHE A 170 -9.84 -11.40 13.98
N VAL A 171 -10.70 -11.81 14.92
CA VAL A 171 -12.07 -12.26 14.61
C VAL A 171 -12.87 -11.17 13.90
N ARG A 172 -12.76 -9.91 14.37
CA ARG A 172 -13.42 -8.76 13.74
C ARG A 172 -12.91 -8.48 12.33
N THR A 173 -11.61 -8.64 12.09
CA THR A 173 -11.04 -8.49 10.75
C THR A 173 -11.56 -9.58 9.81
N ARG A 174 -11.64 -10.83 10.28
CA ARG A 174 -12.15 -11.96 9.50
C ARG A 174 -13.64 -11.84 9.19
N SER A 175 -14.48 -11.48 10.18
CA SER A 175 -15.92 -11.30 9.97
C SER A 175 -16.21 -10.17 8.99
N GLN A 176 -15.37 -9.13 9.00
CA GLN A 176 -15.49 -8.01 8.08
C GLN A 176 -15.06 -8.33 6.66
N ALA A 177 -13.96 -9.06 6.47
CA ALA A 177 -13.58 -9.57 5.16
C ALA A 177 -14.69 -10.47 4.59
N ALA A 178 -15.31 -11.30 5.44
CA ALA A 178 -16.48 -12.10 5.07
C ALA A 178 -17.68 -11.24 4.67
N MET A 179 -17.97 -10.17 5.42
CA MET A 179 -19.05 -9.23 5.08
C MET A 179 -18.82 -8.50 3.77
N GLN A 180 -17.58 -8.07 3.50
CA GLN A 180 -17.23 -7.41 2.22
C GLN A 180 -17.38 -8.37 1.04
N ARG A 181 -16.93 -9.63 1.21
CA ARG A 181 -17.18 -10.69 0.22
C ARG A 181 -18.67 -10.90 0.02
N PHE A 182 -19.45 -10.94 1.08
CA PHE A 182 -20.91 -11.08 1.00
C PHE A 182 -21.56 -9.92 0.24
N VAL A 183 -21.14 -8.67 0.46
CA VAL A 183 -21.68 -7.51 -0.26
C VAL A 183 -21.34 -7.57 -1.76
N LEU A 184 -20.11 -7.96 -2.13
CA LEU A 184 -19.72 -8.17 -3.52
C LEU A 184 -20.52 -9.31 -4.16
N GLN A 185 -20.65 -10.43 -3.45
CA GLN A 185 -21.46 -11.58 -3.87
C GLN A 185 -22.92 -11.20 -4.05
N ALA A 186 -23.51 -10.45 -3.10
CA ALA A 186 -24.89 -10.01 -3.18
C ALA A 186 -25.13 -9.12 -4.40
N LYS A 187 -24.24 -8.15 -4.65
CA LYS A 187 -24.33 -7.30 -5.86
C LYS A 187 -24.32 -8.12 -7.15
N GLN A 188 -23.48 -9.15 -7.21
CA GLN A 188 -23.40 -10.03 -8.38
C GLN A 188 -24.60 -11.00 -8.46
N PHE A 189 -25.11 -11.48 -7.32
CA PHE A 189 -26.25 -12.40 -7.24
C PHE A 189 -27.55 -11.72 -7.65
N PHE A 190 -27.73 -10.45 -7.30
CA PHE A 190 -28.89 -9.64 -7.69
C PHE A 190 -28.77 -9.05 -9.10
N THR A 191 -27.94 -9.63 -9.98
CA THR A 191 -27.94 -9.25 -11.39
C THR A 191 -29.28 -9.63 -12.03
N PRO A 192 -29.88 -8.76 -12.87
CA PRO A 192 -31.21 -8.98 -13.44
C PRO A 192 -31.37 -10.33 -14.15
N ARG A 193 -30.30 -10.80 -14.79
CA ARG A 193 -30.27 -12.10 -15.48
C ARG A 193 -30.43 -13.29 -14.53
N ILE A 194 -29.80 -13.24 -13.35
CA ILE A 194 -29.90 -14.32 -12.35
C ILE A 194 -31.30 -14.32 -11.73
N VAL A 195 -31.80 -13.13 -11.36
CA VAL A 195 -33.15 -12.97 -10.83
C VAL A 195 -34.19 -13.47 -11.84
N ALA A 196 -34.04 -13.13 -13.13
CA ALA A 196 -34.92 -13.60 -14.19
C ALA A 196 -34.87 -15.12 -14.39
N ALA A 197 -33.67 -15.72 -14.35
CA ALA A 197 -33.52 -17.18 -14.47
C ALA A 197 -34.15 -17.91 -13.27
N LEU A 198 -33.96 -17.39 -12.06
CA LEU A 198 -34.58 -17.92 -10.85
C LEU A 198 -36.10 -17.76 -10.89
N SER A 199 -36.62 -16.61 -11.31
CA SER A 199 -38.06 -16.41 -11.44
C SER A 199 -38.66 -17.32 -12.49
N LEU A 200 -38.01 -17.49 -13.65
CA LEU A 200 -38.49 -18.39 -14.71
C LEU A 200 -38.54 -19.84 -14.21
N SER A 201 -37.52 -20.29 -13.46
CA SER A 201 -37.51 -21.62 -12.88
C SER A 201 -38.57 -21.83 -11.80
N ALA A 202 -38.79 -20.84 -10.94
CA ALA A 202 -39.83 -20.89 -9.91
C ALA A 202 -41.22 -20.94 -10.56
N THR A 203 -41.46 -20.11 -11.58
CA THR A 203 -42.71 -20.12 -12.36
C THR A 203 -42.95 -21.46 -13.06
N ALA A 204 -41.91 -22.07 -13.65
CA ALA A 204 -42.02 -23.38 -14.28
C ALA A 204 -42.31 -24.50 -13.26
N ALA A 205 -41.63 -24.50 -12.11
CA ALA A 205 -41.90 -25.45 -11.03
C ALA A 205 -43.32 -25.30 -10.45
N PHE A 206 -43.77 -24.06 -10.26
CA PHE A 206 -45.13 -23.74 -9.83
C PHE A 206 -46.16 -24.22 -10.87
N GLY A 207 -45.94 -23.95 -12.16
CA GLY A 207 -46.83 -24.39 -13.24
C GLY A 207 -46.94 -25.92 -13.34
N LEU A 208 -45.84 -26.64 -13.16
CA LEU A 208 -45.86 -28.11 -13.09
C LEU A 208 -46.59 -28.61 -11.84
N GLY A 209 -46.46 -27.93 -10.70
CA GLY A 209 -47.25 -28.21 -9.50
C GLY A 209 -48.75 -27.97 -9.70
N LEU A 210 -49.12 -26.98 -10.52
CA LEU A 210 -50.51 -26.70 -10.86
C LEU A 210 -51.10 -27.81 -11.73
N MET A 211 -50.35 -28.24 -12.75
CA MET A 211 -50.72 -29.37 -13.60
C MET A 211 -50.84 -30.67 -12.80
N GLU A 212 -49.93 -30.91 -11.85
CA GLU A 212 -49.99 -32.02 -10.91
C GLU A 212 -51.29 -31.94 -10.07
N ALA A 213 -51.63 -30.76 -9.54
CA ALA A 213 -52.87 -30.52 -8.78
C ALA A 213 -54.15 -30.80 -9.59
N LEU A 214 -54.17 -30.44 -10.88
CA LEU A 214 -55.29 -30.70 -11.79
C LEU A 214 -55.51 -32.20 -12.03
N HIS A 215 -54.43 -32.99 -12.05
CA HIS A 215 -54.52 -34.43 -12.26
C HIS A 215 -54.94 -35.21 -11.01
N ILE A 216 -54.69 -34.67 -9.82
CA ILE A 216 -55.06 -35.31 -8.54
C ILE A 216 -56.43 -34.85 -8.00
N THR A 217 -57.02 -33.81 -8.58
CA THR A 217 -58.31 -33.27 -8.15
C THR A 217 -59.50 -34.04 -8.74
N LYS A 218 -60.58 -34.12 -7.97
CA LYS A 218 -61.79 -34.86 -8.33
C LYS A 218 -62.46 -34.24 -9.57
N GLY A 219 -62.86 -35.10 -10.50
CA GLY A 219 -63.56 -34.66 -11.73
C GLY A 219 -62.65 -34.10 -12.83
N GLN A 220 -61.34 -34.01 -12.60
CA GLN A 220 -60.34 -33.53 -13.57
C GLN A 220 -60.76 -32.21 -14.24
N PRO A 221 -60.99 -31.18 -13.40
CA PRO A 221 -61.53 -29.92 -13.84
C PRO A 221 -60.59 -29.27 -14.85
N SER A 222 -61.14 -28.64 -15.88
CA SER A 222 -60.36 -27.79 -16.76
C SER A 222 -59.82 -26.59 -15.97
N VAL A 223 -58.79 -25.91 -16.50
CA VAL A 223 -58.26 -24.69 -15.87
C VAL A 223 -59.35 -23.65 -15.63
N MET A 224 -60.34 -23.58 -16.52
CA MET A 224 -61.48 -22.66 -16.38
C MET A 224 -62.42 -23.06 -15.25
N ASP A 225 -62.66 -24.36 -15.05
CA ASP A 225 -63.47 -24.87 -13.95
C ASP A 225 -62.80 -24.58 -12.59
N VAL A 226 -61.47 -24.73 -12.54
CA VAL A 226 -60.67 -24.39 -11.35
C VAL A 226 -60.80 -22.92 -10.99
N MET A 227 -60.78 -22.01 -11.98
CA MET A 227 -60.95 -20.58 -11.73
C MET A 227 -62.36 -20.21 -11.28
N GLN A 228 -63.38 -21.00 -11.61
CA GLN A 228 -64.76 -20.77 -11.20
C GLN A 228 -65.07 -21.31 -9.80
N GLU A 229 -64.37 -22.35 -9.34
CA GLU A 229 -64.59 -22.97 -8.04
C GLU A 229 -63.53 -22.53 -7.00
N PRO A 230 -63.88 -21.67 -6.02
CA PRO A 230 -62.91 -21.03 -5.14
C PRO A 230 -62.09 -22.00 -4.27
N LEU A 231 -62.71 -23.11 -3.85
CA LEU A 231 -62.07 -24.13 -3.02
C LEU A 231 -61.00 -24.89 -3.80
N LEU A 232 -61.30 -25.21 -5.07
CA LEU A 232 -60.42 -25.92 -5.97
C LEU A 232 -59.26 -25.02 -6.41
N PHE A 233 -59.52 -23.76 -6.77
CA PHE A 233 -58.48 -22.76 -7.04
C PHE A 233 -57.50 -22.65 -5.87
N ARG A 234 -58.04 -22.48 -4.65
CA ARG A 234 -57.24 -22.35 -3.43
C ARG A 234 -56.38 -23.58 -3.19
N PHE A 235 -56.94 -24.79 -3.35
CA PHE A 235 -56.18 -26.03 -3.23
C PHE A 235 -55.05 -26.10 -4.25
N CYS A 236 -55.34 -25.89 -5.55
CA CYS A 236 -54.34 -25.99 -6.62
C CYS A 236 -53.18 -25.00 -6.44
N VAL A 237 -53.47 -23.75 -6.07
CA VAL A 237 -52.43 -22.73 -5.81
C VAL A 237 -51.59 -23.09 -4.58
N SER A 238 -52.24 -23.47 -3.47
CA SER A 238 -51.56 -23.89 -2.24
C SER A 238 -50.67 -25.11 -2.48
N TYR A 239 -51.19 -26.13 -3.15
CA TYR A 239 -50.44 -27.33 -3.51
C TYR A 239 -49.24 -27.00 -4.39
N SER A 240 -49.41 -26.15 -5.40
CA SER A 240 -48.31 -25.75 -6.29
C SER A 240 -47.20 -25.00 -5.55
N LEU A 241 -47.55 -24.11 -4.60
CA LEU A 241 -46.58 -23.40 -3.76
C LEU A 241 -45.82 -24.38 -2.84
N GLU A 242 -46.53 -25.27 -2.16
CA GLU A 242 -45.93 -26.27 -1.27
C GLU A 242 -45.03 -27.24 -2.05
N GLN A 243 -45.46 -27.69 -3.24
CA GLN A 243 -44.63 -28.53 -4.09
C GLN A 243 -43.41 -27.79 -4.64
N MET A 244 -43.54 -26.52 -5.03
CA MET A 244 -42.39 -25.71 -5.45
C MET A 244 -41.34 -25.64 -4.34
N MET A 245 -41.75 -25.40 -3.10
CA MET A 245 -40.85 -25.36 -1.94
C MET A 245 -40.24 -26.74 -1.62
N ALA A 246 -41.06 -27.79 -1.60
CA ALA A 246 -40.61 -29.15 -1.32
C ALA A 246 -39.63 -29.69 -2.39
N SER A 247 -39.79 -29.24 -3.64
CA SER A 247 -38.88 -29.60 -4.75
C SER A 247 -37.43 -29.21 -4.49
N PHE A 248 -37.18 -28.11 -3.76
CA PHE A 248 -35.81 -27.71 -3.40
C PHE A 248 -35.16 -28.70 -2.43
N ALA A 249 -35.95 -29.40 -1.62
CA ALA A 249 -35.48 -30.43 -0.69
C ALA A 249 -35.51 -31.85 -1.29
N MET A 250 -35.90 -31.98 -2.57
CA MET A 250 -36.16 -33.28 -3.22
C MET A 250 -37.26 -34.09 -2.52
N VAL A 251 -38.23 -33.40 -1.90
CA VAL A 251 -39.36 -34.03 -1.21
C VAL A 251 -40.64 -33.61 -1.91
N THR A 252 -41.69 -34.44 -1.77
CA THR A 252 -43.05 -34.07 -2.15
C THR A 252 -43.95 -34.11 -0.93
N THR A 253 -44.83 -33.11 -0.83
CA THR A 253 -45.80 -33.04 0.26
C THR A 253 -47.05 -33.83 -0.15
N PRO A 254 -47.56 -34.75 0.68
CA PRO A 254 -48.78 -35.48 0.33
C PRO A 254 -49.96 -34.50 0.19
N PRO A 255 -50.80 -34.66 -0.85
CA PRO A 255 -51.88 -33.72 -1.16
C PRO A 255 -52.92 -33.60 -0.03
N GLU A 256 -53.14 -34.67 0.74
CA GLU A 256 -54.02 -34.68 1.91
C GLU A 256 -53.48 -33.75 3.00
N ALA A 257 -52.17 -33.75 3.22
CA ALA A 257 -51.54 -32.89 4.21
C ALA A 257 -51.66 -31.41 3.82
N VAL A 258 -51.48 -31.09 2.52
CA VAL A 258 -51.68 -29.72 2.02
C VAL A 258 -53.15 -29.30 2.16
N ALA A 259 -54.10 -30.16 1.78
CA ALA A 259 -55.52 -29.89 1.93
C ALA A 259 -55.89 -29.62 3.40
N HIS A 260 -55.46 -30.48 4.32
CA HIS A 260 -55.67 -30.30 5.75
C HIS A 260 -55.03 -29.02 6.29
N ALA A 261 -53.79 -28.71 5.89
CA ALA A 261 -53.09 -27.49 6.32
C ALA A 261 -53.84 -26.22 5.91
N HIS A 262 -54.56 -26.25 4.79
CA HIS A 262 -55.37 -25.13 4.32
C HIS A 262 -56.87 -25.22 4.69
N MET A 263 -57.24 -26.13 5.59
CA MET A 263 -58.63 -26.37 6.05
C MET A 263 -59.59 -26.78 4.93
N ILE A 264 -59.08 -27.51 3.94
CA ILE A 264 -59.86 -28.08 2.84
C ILE A 264 -60.06 -29.56 3.14
N ASP A 265 -61.30 -30.02 3.12
CA ASP A 265 -61.59 -31.45 3.28
C ASP A 265 -61.05 -32.22 2.06
N PRO A 266 -60.06 -33.12 2.24
CA PRO A 266 -59.46 -33.85 1.12
C PRO A 266 -60.48 -34.67 0.34
N SER A 267 -61.54 -35.17 0.99
CA SER A 267 -62.56 -36.01 0.36
C SER A 267 -63.44 -35.26 -0.65
N ILE A 268 -63.49 -33.93 -0.52
CA ILE A 268 -64.24 -33.05 -1.43
C ILE A 268 -63.42 -32.77 -2.68
N VAL A 269 -62.11 -32.55 -2.53
CA VAL A 269 -61.25 -31.98 -3.57
C VAL A 269 -60.36 -33.01 -4.27
N LEU A 270 -59.90 -34.06 -3.58
CA LEU A 270 -59.00 -35.08 -4.14
C LEU A 270 -59.77 -36.23 -4.80
N ALA A 271 -59.23 -36.75 -5.90
CA ALA A 271 -59.70 -37.96 -6.53
C ALA A 271 -59.18 -39.21 -5.77
N ASP A 272 -60.01 -40.25 -5.68
CA ASP A 272 -59.58 -41.55 -5.17
C ASP A 272 -58.73 -42.28 -6.22
N MET A 273 -57.41 -42.04 -6.17
CA MET A 273 -56.44 -42.58 -7.12
C MET A 273 -56.27 -44.11 -7.07
N THR A 274 -56.96 -44.81 -6.17
CA THR A 274 -56.97 -46.28 -6.14
C THR A 274 -57.82 -46.90 -7.25
N GLN A 275 -58.66 -46.09 -7.92
CA GLN A 275 -59.59 -46.57 -8.93
C GLN A 275 -58.89 -46.82 -10.29
N PRO A 276 -59.09 -47.98 -10.95
CA PRO A 276 -58.33 -48.36 -12.16
C PRO A 276 -58.46 -47.39 -13.33
N HIS A 277 -59.63 -46.75 -13.48
CA HIS A 277 -59.88 -45.81 -14.58
C HIS A 277 -59.11 -44.49 -14.44
N LEU A 278 -58.60 -44.19 -13.24
CA LEU A 278 -57.77 -43.01 -12.96
C LEU A 278 -56.27 -43.28 -13.10
N ALA A 279 -55.86 -44.52 -13.44
CA ALA A 279 -54.45 -44.88 -13.57
C ALA A 279 -53.67 -43.97 -14.54
N HIS A 280 -54.30 -43.54 -15.64
CA HIS A 280 -53.68 -42.60 -16.58
C HIS A 280 -53.34 -41.24 -15.94
N HIS A 281 -54.21 -40.75 -15.05
CA HIS A 281 -54.04 -39.48 -14.36
C HIS A 281 -53.00 -39.57 -13.25
N LEU A 282 -52.94 -40.71 -12.55
CA LEU A 282 -51.86 -41.00 -11.62
C LEU A 282 -50.50 -41.00 -12.33
N VAL A 283 -50.39 -41.64 -13.50
CA VAL A 283 -49.15 -41.61 -14.30
C VAL A 283 -48.82 -40.19 -14.76
N ALA A 284 -49.80 -39.40 -15.19
CA ALA A 284 -49.59 -38.01 -15.59
C ALA A 284 -49.11 -37.14 -14.40
N ALA A 285 -49.74 -37.26 -13.23
CA ALA A 285 -49.33 -36.58 -12.01
C ALA A 285 -47.89 -36.96 -11.62
N LYS A 286 -47.52 -38.25 -11.68
CA LYS A 286 -46.15 -38.71 -11.42
C LYS A 286 -45.11 -38.20 -12.43
N ARG A 287 -45.51 -37.98 -13.69
CA ARG A 287 -44.65 -37.33 -14.68
C ARG A 287 -44.43 -35.85 -14.36
N CYS A 288 -45.49 -35.12 -13.99
CA CYS A 288 -45.38 -33.74 -13.53
C CYS A 288 -44.50 -33.62 -12.28
N GLU A 289 -44.69 -34.51 -11.30
CA GLU A 289 -43.85 -34.63 -10.10
C GLU A 289 -42.37 -34.80 -10.48
N SER A 290 -42.06 -35.80 -11.32
CA SER A 290 -40.69 -36.10 -11.73
C SER A 290 -40.06 -34.95 -12.52
N ALA A 291 -40.81 -34.32 -13.44
CA ALA A 291 -40.35 -33.18 -14.23
C ALA A 291 -40.07 -31.96 -13.35
N ARG A 292 -40.95 -31.66 -12.40
CA ARG A 292 -40.80 -30.58 -11.42
C ARG A 292 -39.55 -30.78 -10.58
N ILE A 293 -39.39 -31.96 -9.97
CA ILE A 293 -38.23 -32.29 -9.15
C ILE A 293 -36.94 -32.16 -9.97
N THR A 294 -36.90 -32.74 -11.18
CA THR A 294 -35.72 -32.68 -12.06
C THR A 294 -35.37 -31.25 -12.44
N LEU A 295 -36.36 -30.44 -12.81
CA LEU A 295 -36.19 -29.03 -13.15
C LEU A 295 -35.63 -28.23 -11.96
N THR A 296 -36.24 -28.36 -10.79
CA THR A 296 -35.80 -27.65 -9.59
C THR A 296 -34.40 -28.08 -9.17
N GLN A 297 -34.06 -29.38 -9.27
CA GLN A 297 -32.72 -29.88 -8.99
C GLN A 297 -31.67 -29.31 -9.95
N LEU A 298 -31.94 -29.36 -11.26
CA LEU A 298 -31.02 -28.84 -12.27
C LEU A 298 -30.76 -27.35 -12.05
N VAL A 299 -31.82 -26.59 -11.78
CA VAL A 299 -31.72 -25.16 -11.45
C VAL A 299 -30.93 -24.96 -10.17
N THR A 300 -31.26 -25.67 -9.10
CA THR A 300 -30.58 -25.51 -7.79
C THR A 300 -29.09 -25.80 -7.91
N VAL A 301 -28.71 -26.90 -8.56
CA VAL A 301 -27.31 -27.26 -8.81
C VAL A 301 -26.62 -26.21 -9.67
N THR A 302 -27.25 -25.75 -10.76
CA THR A 302 -26.70 -24.69 -11.62
C THR A 302 -26.45 -23.40 -10.84
N GLN A 303 -27.38 -23.02 -9.96
CA GLN A 303 -27.27 -21.82 -9.14
C GLN A 303 -26.20 -21.97 -8.05
N LEU A 304 -26.02 -23.17 -7.47
CA LEU A 304 -24.93 -23.45 -6.55
C LEU A 304 -23.55 -23.33 -7.22
N PHE A 305 -23.37 -23.90 -8.42
CA PHE A 305 -22.13 -23.73 -9.20
C PHE A 305 -21.87 -22.27 -9.55
N ARG A 306 -22.91 -21.53 -9.97
CA ARG A 306 -22.79 -20.09 -10.23
C ARG A 306 -22.41 -19.32 -8.96
N LEU A 307 -23.05 -19.60 -7.83
CA LEU A 307 -22.74 -18.96 -6.56
C LEU A 307 -21.29 -19.24 -6.13
N ALA A 308 -20.81 -20.47 -6.33
CA ALA A 308 -19.41 -20.83 -6.10
C ALA A 308 -18.45 -20.02 -6.99
N ASN A 309 -18.73 -19.94 -8.30
CA ASN A 309 -17.94 -19.17 -9.26
C ASN A 309 -17.94 -17.66 -8.96
N LEU A 310 -19.10 -17.08 -8.61
CA LEU A 310 -19.21 -15.68 -8.18
C LEU A 310 -18.45 -15.44 -6.89
N THR A 311 -18.47 -16.39 -5.96
CA THR A 311 -17.72 -16.31 -4.71
C THR A 311 -16.21 -16.29 -4.96
N MET A 312 -15.72 -17.11 -5.89
CA MET A 312 -14.31 -17.11 -6.30
C MET A 312 -13.93 -15.78 -6.96
N ARG A 313 -14.70 -15.32 -7.95
CA ARG A 313 -14.46 -14.02 -8.62
C ARG A 313 -14.49 -12.85 -7.65
N ALA A 314 -15.46 -12.80 -6.74
CA ALA A 314 -15.53 -11.74 -5.72
C ALA A 314 -14.34 -11.77 -4.75
N ARG A 315 -13.76 -12.95 -4.49
CA ARG A 315 -12.53 -13.08 -3.71
C ARG A 315 -11.33 -12.52 -4.48
N ASP A 316 -11.21 -12.86 -5.75
CA ASP A 316 -10.10 -12.42 -6.60
C ASP A 316 -10.17 -10.93 -6.89
N GLU A 317 -11.37 -10.40 -7.13
CA GLU A 317 -11.65 -8.96 -7.27
C GLU A 317 -11.32 -8.21 -5.98
N LEU A 318 -11.73 -8.73 -4.81
CA LEU A 318 -11.35 -8.15 -3.52
C LEU A 318 -9.83 -8.16 -3.33
N LYS A 319 -9.18 -9.27 -3.66
CA LYS A 319 -7.71 -9.39 -3.60
C LYS A 319 -7.07 -8.34 -4.49
N ALA A 320 -7.45 -8.25 -5.77
CA ALA A 320 -6.94 -7.27 -6.72
C ALA A 320 -7.15 -5.83 -6.24
N ASN A 321 -8.35 -5.50 -5.75
CA ASN A 321 -8.65 -4.16 -5.23
C ASN A 321 -7.84 -3.81 -3.98
N ILE A 322 -7.52 -4.78 -3.11
CA ILE A 322 -6.61 -4.58 -1.98
C ILE A 322 -5.17 -4.39 -2.47
N MET A 323 -4.72 -5.21 -3.43
CA MET A 323 -3.40 -5.12 -4.04
C MET A 323 -3.19 -3.83 -4.83
N ASN A 324 -4.27 -3.17 -5.25
CA ASN A 324 -4.27 -1.91 -5.97
C ASN A 324 -4.57 -0.68 -5.08
N GLY A 325 -4.76 -0.87 -3.77
CA GLY A 325 -4.98 0.22 -2.82
C GLY A 325 -6.35 0.91 -2.95
N VAL A 326 -7.32 0.25 -3.59
CA VAL A 326 -8.70 0.76 -3.80
C VAL A 326 -9.56 0.58 -2.56
N TYR A 327 -9.22 -0.39 -1.69
CA TYR A 327 -9.94 -0.62 -0.43
C TYR A 327 -9.31 0.13 0.74
N ALA A 328 -10.08 1.03 1.34
CA ALA A 328 -9.65 1.85 2.46
C ALA A 328 -9.31 1.01 3.72
N PRO A 329 -8.13 1.19 4.35
CA PRO A 329 -7.73 0.46 5.55
C PRO A 329 -8.52 0.83 6.80
N LYS A 330 -9.23 -0.13 7.38
CA LYS A 330 -10.13 0.14 8.50
C LYS A 330 -9.44 0.72 9.73
N ASP A 331 -10.24 1.43 10.50
CA ASP A 331 -9.82 1.95 11.80
C ASP A 331 -9.55 0.90 12.86
N ARG A 332 -8.39 1.06 13.50
CA ARG A 332 -7.85 0.17 14.52
C ARG A 332 -7.31 0.92 15.74
N GLY A 333 -7.64 2.21 15.88
CA GLY A 333 -7.18 3.06 16.97
C GLY A 333 -6.18 4.10 16.48
N GLU A 334 -5.41 4.66 17.41
CA GLU A 334 -4.49 5.77 17.16
C GLU A 334 -3.50 5.44 16.03
N ARG A 335 -3.44 6.31 15.02
CA ARG A 335 -2.51 6.20 13.89
C ARG A 335 -2.09 7.57 13.36
N PHE A 336 -0.99 7.58 12.64
CA PHE A 336 -0.56 8.69 11.80
C PHE A 336 -0.69 8.30 10.33
N ILE A 337 -0.85 9.30 9.48
CA ILE A 337 -0.93 9.13 8.02
C ILE A 337 0.44 9.50 7.46
N ARG A 338 0.97 8.69 6.55
CA ARG A 338 2.23 9.01 5.88
C ARG A 338 2.05 9.00 4.37
N LEU A 339 2.37 10.11 3.73
CA LEU A 339 2.45 10.27 2.29
C LEU A 339 3.83 9.77 1.85
N CYS A 340 3.87 8.79 0.96
CA CYS A 340 5.06 8.01 0.68
C CYS A 340 5.57 8.15 -0.76
N GLY A 341 4.92 8.97 -1.60
CA GLY A 341 5.22 9.03 -3.03
C GLY A 341 5.04 7.67 -3.71
N GLU A 342 6.00 7.31 -4.58
CA GLU A 342 6.02 6.00 -5.25
C GLU A 342 6.51 4.88 -4.33
N ILE A 343 7.63 5.10 -3.63
CA ILE A 343 8.30 4.14 -2.75
C ILE A 343 8.78 4.89 -1.49
N SER A 344 8.79 4.23 -0.33
CA SER A 344 9.38 4.79 0.89
C SER A 344 9.96 3.68 1.76
N ASP A 345 11.29 3.65 1.84
CA ASP A 345 12.04 2.69 2.66
C ASP A 345 11.85 2.94 4.16
N CYS A 346 11.75 4.21 4.54
CA CYS A 346 11.37 4.64 5.89
C CYS A 346 10.00 4.04 6.28
N THR A 347 9.01 4.10 5.38
CA THR A 347 7.68 3.54 5.62
C THR A 347 7.67 2.02 5.67
N ALA A 348 8.43 1.36 4.79
CA ALA A 348 8.59 -0.09 4.83
C ALA A 348 9.13 -0.54 6.20
N LEU A 349 10.14 0.14 6.72
CA LEU A 349 10.67 -0.09 8.07
C LEU A 349 9.67 0.24 9.17
N SER A 350 8.95 1.37 9.06
CA SER A 350 7.91 1.73 10.02
C SER A 350 6.79 0.68 10.05
N LEU A 351 6.45 0.02 8.95
CA LEU A 351 5.44 -1.06 8.92
C LEU A 351 5.92 -2.34 9.63
N GLU A 352 7.23 -2.57 9.68
CA GLU A 352 7.83 -3.69 10.41
C GLU A 352 7.93 -3.40 11.91
N ARG A 353 8.30 -2.17 12.28
CA ARG A 353 8.44 -1.72 13.67
C ARG A 353 7.12 -1.38 14.33
N CYS A 354 6.29 -0.64 13.61
CA CYS A 354 4.95 -0.24 14.01
C CYS A 354 3.97 -1.18 13.32
N SER A 355 3.13 -1.84 14.12
CA SER A 355 2.01 -2.61 13.56
C SER A 355 1.22 -1.76 12.56
N ILE A 356 0.72 -2.40 11.50
CA ILE A 356 -0.21 -1.86 10.49
C ILE A 356 -1.46 -1.15 11.05
N ASN A 357 -1.64 -1.17 12.38
CA ASN A 357 -2.70 -0.48 13.09
C ASN A 357 -2.39 1.01 13.34
N HIS A 358 -1.11 1.40 13.33
CA HIS A 358 -0.65 2.72 13.77
C HIS A 358 -0.13 3.63 12.66
N ILE A 359 0.12 3.07 11.49
CA ILE A 359 0.51 3.82 10.30
C ILE A 359 -0.53 3.56 9.21
N LEU A 360 -0.93 4.63 8.53
CA LEU A 360 -1.73 4.59 7.32
C LEU A 360 -0.88 5.14 6.16
N PRO A 361 -0.16 4.27 5.43
CA PRO A 361 0.62 4.67 4.27
C PRO A 361 -0.29 5.10 3.12
N VAL A 362 0.15 6.11 2.38
CA VAL A 362 -0.46 6.58 1.12
C VAL A 362 0.61 6.52 0.04
N TYR A 363 0.37 5.71 -1.00
CA TYR A 363 1.30 5.48 -2.11
C TYR A 363 0.67 5.84 -3.45
N GLU A 364 1.49 6.19 -4.43
CA GLU A 364 1.06 6.56 -5.78
C GLU A 364 0.92 5.36 -6.70
N LYS A 365 1.94 4.49 -6.69
CA LYS A 365 2.09 3.35 -7.59
C LYS A 365 2.18 2.02 -6.82
N PRO A 366 1.07 1.25 -6.72
CA PRO A 366 1.07 -0.07 -6.10
C PRO A 366 2.06 -1.07 -6.70
N THR A 367 2.38 -0.93 -7.99
CA THR A 367 3.31 -1.79 -8.72
C THR A 367 4.73 -1.69 -8.16
N ALA A 368 5.16 -0.47 -7.83
CA ALA A 368 6.48 -0.20 -7.25
C ALA A 368 6.67 -0.89 -5.87
N ILE A 369 5.59 -1.05 -5.12
CA ILE A 369 5.58 -1.68 -3.80
C ILE A 369 4.94 -3.09 -3.78
N LYS A 370 4.83 -3.77 -4.93
CA LYS A 370 4.14 -5.08 -5.06
C LYS A 370 4.61 -6.11 -4.03
N ARG A 371 5.93 -6.18 -3.78
CA ARG A 371 6.53 -7.09 -2.78
C ARG A 371 6.09 -6.75 -1.35
N LEU A 372 6.16 -5.47 -0.98
CA LEU A 372 5.72 -4.97 0.33
C LEU A 372 4.22 -5.21 0.52
N VAL A 373 3.40 -4.90 -0.49
CA VAL A 373 1.96 -5.11 -0.45
C VAL A 373 1.65 -6.59 -0.27
N LYS A 374 2.25 -7.50 -1.05
CA LYS A 374 2.05 -8.95 -0.90
C LYS A 374 2.41 -9.43 0.51
N LYS A 375 3.55 -8.99 1.05
CA LYS A 375 4.03 -9.33 2.41
C LYS A 375 3.07 -8.84 3.50
N VAL A 376 2.78 -7.53 3.52
CA VAL A 376 2.04 -6.88 4.61
C VAL A 376 0.53 -7.14 4.54
N SER A 377 -0.05 -7.16 3.34
CA SER A 377 -1.48 -7.48 3.14
C SER A 377 -1.80 -8.97 3.31
N ARG A 378 -0.77 -9.83 3.47
CA ARG A 378 -0.88 -11.30 3.45
C ARG A 378 -1.54 -11.79 2.16
N ASP A 379 -0.99 -11.35 1.03
CA ASP A 379 -1.45 -11.67 -0.32
C ASP A 379 -2.89 -11.18 -0.60
N GLY A 380 -3.14 -9.90 -0.32
CA GLY A 380 -4.41 -9.21 -0.55
C GLY A 380 -5.54 -9.63 0.38
N LYS A 381 -5.22 -10.21 1.56
CA LYS A 381 -6.21 -10.55 2.59
C LYS A 381 -6.57 -9.34 3.47
N LEU A 382 -5.69 -8.34 3.53
CA LEU A 382 -5.84 -7.19 4.40
C LEU A 382 -5.37 -5.88 3.75
N ALA A 383 -6.29 -4.92 3.63
CA ALA A 383 -5.95 -3.54 3.28
C ALA A 383 -5.18 -2.87 4.43
N PHE A 384 -4.02 -2.27 4.11
CA PHE A 384 -3.19 -1.54 5.07
C PHE A 384 -2.75 -0.16 4.54
N TYR A 385 -2.78 0.09 3.23
CA TYR A 385 -2.41 1.35 2.62
C TYR A 385 -3.54 1.92 1.74
N TRP A 386 -3.41 3.17 1.34
CA TRP A 386 -4.30 3.85 0.41
C TRP A 386 -3.54 4.29 -0.84
N ARG A 387 -4.21 4.26 -2.00
CA ARG A 387 -3.62 4.76 -3.24
C ARG A 387 -4.12 6.17 -3.55
N VAL A 388 -3.21 7.09 -3.83
CA VAL A 388 -3.50 8.40 -4.42
C VAL A 388 -2.54 8.61 -5.58
N PRO A 389 -3.00 8.59 -6.84
CA PRO A 389 -2.11 8.84 -7.99
C PRO A 389 -1.37 10.19 -7.90
N ALA A 390 -0.17 10.23 -8.49
CA ALA A 390 0.61 11.47 -8.63
C ALA A 390 -0.25 12.58 -9.29
N GLY A 391 -0.17 13.80 -8.77
CA GLY A 391 -0.93 14.95 -9.27
C GLY A 391 -2.43 14.97 -8.90
N THR A 392 -2.96 13.95 -8.21
CA THR A 392 -4.38 13.92 -7.77
C THR A 392 -4.55 14.15 -6.27
N TYR A 393 -3.49 14.50 -5.53
CA TYR A 393 -3.55 14.78 -4.10
C TYR A 393 -4.48 15.94 -3.74
N GLY A 394 -4.72 16.87 -4.67
CA GLY A 394 -5.66 17.98 -4.52
C GLY A 394 -7.12 17.66 -4.79
N GLN A 395 -7.42 16.47 -5.32
CA GLN A 395 -8.78 16.10 -5.72
C GLN A 395 -9.53 15.47 -4.54
N PRO A 396 -10.70 16.00 -4.13
CA PRO A 396 -11.51 15.43 -3.05
C PRO A 396 -11.84 13.94 -3.24
N GLU A 397 -12.05 13.51 -4.47
CA GLU A 397 -12.41 12.14 -4.87
C GLU A 397 -11.30 11.14 -4.51
N SER A 398 -10.04 11.58 -4.54
CA SER A 398 -8.87 10.77 -4.11
C SER A 398 -8.93 10.40 -2.62
N TRP A 399 -9.72 11.13 -1.82
CA TRP A 399 -9.75 10.99 -0.36
C TRP A 399 -11.10 10.53 0.19
N GLU A 400 -12.19 10.69 -0.57
CA GLU A 400 -13.57 10.47 -0.10
C GLU A 400 -13.77 9.09 0.56
N GLN A 401 -13.19 8.04 -0.03
CA GLN A 401 -13.34 6.69 0.53
C GLN A 401 -12.44 6.41 1.72
N LEU A 402 -11.31 7.10 1.82
CA LEU A 402 -10.38 6.98 2.95
C LEU A 402 -10.95 7.70 4.17
N VAL A 403 -11.37 8.95 3.96
CA VAL A 403 -11.83 9.86 4.98
C VAL A 403 -13.27 9.50 5.35
N GLY A 404 -13.46 8.86 6.50
CA GLY A 404 -14.76 8.36 6.99
C GLY A 404 -14.78 6.85 7.24
N ARG A 405 -13.92 6.10 6.55
CA ARG A 405 -13.68 4.67 6.83
C ARG A 405 -12.40 4.44 7.64
N SER A 406 -11.37 5.19 7.27
CA SER A 406 -9.99 5.06 7.74
C SER A 406 -9.50 6.28 8.50
N ILE A 407 -10.34 7.28 8.71
CA ILE A 407 -10.01 8.38 9.63
C ILE A 407 -11.26 8.61 10.45
N THR A 408 -11.23 8.13 11.69
CA THR A 408 -12.31 8.31 12.67
C THR A 408 -11.76 9.08 13.88
N PRO A 409 -12.60 9.61 14.77
CA PRO A 409 -12.08 10.28 15.95
C PRO A 409 -11.16 9.42 16.81
N ASN A 410 -11.34 8.09 16.83
CA ASN A 410 -10.49 7.17 17.58
C ASN A 410 -9.15 6.90 16.90
N SER A 411 -9.03 7.28 15.62
CA SER A 411 -7.79 7.19 14.88
C SER A 411 -6.80 8.31 15.17
N LEU A 412 -7.27 9.42 15.73
CA LEU A 412 -6.40 10.55 16.08
C LEU A 412 -5.45 10.18 17.22
N LEU A 413 -4.19 10.64 17.12
CA LEU A 413 -3.23 10.50 18.20
C LEU A 413 -3.71 11.25 19.43
N ARG A 414 -3.47 10.69 20.62
CA ARG A 414 -3.76 11.37 21.88
C ARG A 414 -2.49 11.92 22.51
N THR A 415 -2.55 13.16 22.95
CA THR A 415 -1.49 13.73 23.78
C THR A 415 -1.65 13.34 25.23
N LYS A 416 -0.63 13.64 26.05
CA LYS A 416 -0.62 13.43 27.49
C LYS A 416 -1.74 14.20 28.19
N SER A 417 -2.09 15.39 27.70
CA SER A 417 -3.24 16.18 28.17
C SER A 417 -4.60 15.68 27.66
N GLY A 418 -4.62 14.68 26.76
CA GLY A 418 -5.83 14.11 26.18
C GLY A 418 -6.34 14.84 24.93
N ARG A 419 -5.60 15.84 24.42
CA ARG A 419 -5.91 16.47 23.13
C ARG A 419 -5.79 15.45 22.00
N ARG A 420 -6.62 15.61 20.96
CA ARG A 420 -6.60 14.76 19.77
C ARG A 420 -5.89 15.46 18.63
N ILE A 421 -4.99 14.73 17.98
CA ILE A 421 -4.15 15.26 16.90
C ILE A 421 -4.32 14.39 15.66
N LEU A 422 -4.67 15.03 14.54
CA LEU A 422 -4.54 14.46 13.21
C LEU A 422 -3.07 14.65 12.78
N HIS A 423 -2.30 13.57 12.83
CA HIS A 423 -0.87 13.60 12.53
C HIS A 423 -0.63 13.10 11.10
N ILE A 424 -0.08 13.96 10.26
CA ILE A 424 0.18 13.68 8.84
C ILE A 424 1.66 13.96 8.57
N GLU A 425 2.33 12.97 8.01
CA GLU A 425 3.74 13.03 7.64
C GLU A 425 3.87 12.94 6.12
N ALA A 426 4.72 13.77 5.52
CA ALA A 426 5.15 13.64 4.14
C ALA A 426 6.60 13.15 4.14
N ASP A 427 6.82 11.98 3.56
CA ASP A 427 8.15 11.47 3.25
C ASP A 427 8.47 11.82 1.79
N ALA A 428 9.16 12.94 1.62
CA ALA A 428 9.64 13.46 0.34
C ALA A 428 11.13 13.18 0.16
N THR A 429 11.57 12.00 0.63
CA THR A 429 12.91 11.45 0.37
C THR A 429 12.83 10.44 -0.76
N ASN A 430 13.96 10.21 -1.43
CA ASN A 430 14.02 9.27 -2.55
C ASN A 430 14.54 7.91 -2.06
N SER A 431 13.87 6.84 -2.50
CA SER A 431 14.36 5.48 -2.25
C SER A 431 15.72 5.25 -2.94
N GLU A 432 16.63 4.55 -2.27
CA GLU A 432 18.01 4.24 -2.75
C GLU A 432 18.88 5.47 -3.09
N HIS A 433 18.47 6.68 -2.69
CA HIS A 433 19.18 7.92 -2.97
C HIS A 433 19.17 8.90 -1.79
N ALA A 434 18.81 8.46 -0.58
CA ALA A 434 18.71 9.36 0.57
C ALA A 434 20.08 9.88 1.02
N VAL A 435 21.15 9.12 0.73
CA VAL A 435 22.54 9.51 1.01
C VAL A 435 23.12 10.42 -0.08
N ALA A 436 22.44 10.56 -1.21
CA ALA A 436 22.89 11.43 -2.27
C ALA A 436 22.59 12.87 -1.92
N PHE A 437 23.59 13.60 -1.41
CA PHE A 437 23.47 14.98 -0.91
C PHE A 437 23.20 16.05 -2.01
N ARG A 438 22.42 15.73 -3.05
CA ARG A 438 22.09 16.59 -4.20
C ARG A 438 20.57 16.76 -4.40
N ASN A 439 20.21 17.86 -5.04
CA ASN A 439 18.82 18.24 -5.33
C ASN A 439 18.23 17.42 -6.48
N TRP A 440 17.79 16.20 -6.22
CA TRP A 440 17.01 15.44 -7.20
C TRP A 440 15.51 15.63 -7.03
N SER A 441 14.77 15.25 -8.08
CA SER A 441 13.32 15.13 -8.05
C SER A 441 12.93 14.28 -6.84
N SER A 442 12.11 14.83 -5.95
CA SER A 442 11.50 14.07 -4.87
C SER A 442 10.41 13.16 -5.44
N ASP A 443 10.36 11.90 -5.01
CA ASP A 443 9.25 10.97 -5.33
C ASP A 443 7.89 11.56 -4.95
N LEU A 444 7.85 12.33 -3.86
CA LEU A 444 6.69 13.10 -3.44
C LEU A 444 6.97 14.59 -3.57
N SER A 445 6.29 15.28 -4.49
CA SER A 445 6.52 16.71 -4.67
C SER A 445 6.08 17.52 -3.44
N VAL A 446 6.71 18.68 -3.24
CA VAL A 446 6.32 19.63 -2.18
C VAL A 446 4.85 20.04 -2.35
N MET A 447 4.42 20.29 -3.59
CA MET A 447 3.04 20.69 -3.87
C MET A 447 2.04 19.58 -3.58
N ASP A 448 2.33 18.34 -3.96
CA ASP A 448 1.48 17.18 -3.65
C ASP A 448 1.33 16.98 -2.14
N SER A 449 2.44 17.11 -1.39
CA SER A 449 2.44 17.04 0.08
C SER A 449 1.49 18.08 0.69
N ILE A 450 1.57 19.32 0.21
CA ILE A 450 0.75 20.44 0.69
C ILE A 450 -0.73 20.22 0.36
N MET A 451 -1.03 19.84 -0.87
CA MET A 451 -2.40 19.54 -1.30
C MET A 451 -3.00 18.41 -0.46
N ALA A 452 -2.22 17.37 -0.18
CA ALA A 452 -2.62 16.26 0.66
C ALA A 452 -2.90 16.69 2.11
N PHE A 453 -2.00 17.48 2.73
CA PHE A 453 -2.22 18.00 4.09
C PHE A 453 -3.55 18.74 4.19
N ARG A 454 -3.82 19.62 3.22
CA ARG A 454 -5.07 20.38 3.16
C ARG A 454 -6.28 19.49 2.95
N MET A 455 -6.24 18.57 1.98
CA MET A 455 -7.37 17.71 1.65
C MET A 455 -7.72 16.76 2.80
N ILE A 456 -6.72 16.14 3.43
CA ILE A 456 -6.95 15.24 4.57
C ILE A 456 -7.57 16.02 5.74
N ASP A 457 -7.05 17.20 6.09
CA ASP A 457 -7.61 18.02 7.17
C ASP A 457 -9.04 18.47 6.85
N GLN A 458 -9.26 19.05 5.67
CA GLN A 458 -10.57 19.56 5.24
C GLN A 458 -11.62 18.45 5.23
N GLN A 459 -11.34 17.32 4.56
CA GLN A 459 -12.27 16.20 4.48
C GLN A 459 -12.54 15.60 5.86
N THR A 460 -11.55 15.56 6.76
CA THR A 460 -11.73 15.05 8.13
C THR A 460 -12.67 15.96 8.93
N ARG A 461 -12.54 17.29 8.79
CA ARG A 461 -13.43 18.26 9.46
C ARG A 461 -14.86 18.22 8.94
N LEU A 462 -15.07 17.89 7.66
CA LEU A 462 -16.41 17.78 7.06
C LEU A 462 -17.19 16.55 7.56
N GLN A 463 -16.51 15.54 8.12
CA GLN A 463 -17.18 14.34 8.60
C GLN A 463 -18.10 14.63 9.80
N PRO A 464 -19.34 14.09 9.81
CA PRO A 464 -20.26 14.23 10.96
C PRO A 464 -19.67 13.76 12.29
N ALA A 465 -18.80 12.74 12.25
CA ALA A 465 -18.14 12.20 13.45
C ALA A 465 -17.21 13.19 14.17
N PHE A 466 -16.83 14.29 13.50
CA PHE A 466 -15.90 15.29 14.00
C PHE A 466 -16.54 16.68 14.25
N GLN A 467 -17.81 16.89 13.90
CA GLN A 467 -18.48 18.19 14.05
C GLN A 467 -18.46 18.72 15.50
N ASP A 468 -18.61 17.82 16.48
CA ASP A 468 -18.60 18.18 17.91
C ASP A 468 -17.23 17.99 18.60
N ARG A 469 -16.19 17.62 17.84
CA ARG A 469 -14.89 17.22 18.42
C ARG A 469 -13.78 18.12 17.93
N GLN A 470 -13.22 18.90 18.85
CA GLN A 470 -12.03 19.67 18.58
C GLN A 470 -10.81 18.75 18.43
N PHE A 471 -10.09 18.91 17.34
CA PHE A 471 -8.77 18.32 17.12
C PHE A 471 -7.87 19.32 16.40
N THR A 472 -6.58 19.19 16.64
CA THR A 472 -5.53 19.94 15.93
C THR A 472 -4.87 19.05 14.89
N THR A 473 -4.28 19.66 13.88
CA THR A 473 -3.54 18.93 12.83
C THR A 473 -2.06 19.23 12.99
N MET A 474 -1.23 18.20 12.83
CA MET A 474 0.23 18.29 12.84
C MET A 474 0.73 17.77 11.49
N ARG A 475 1.33 18.66 10.71
CA ARG A 475 1.87 18.42 9.37
C ARG A 475 3.39 18.39 9.45
N VAL A 476 3.98 17.23 9.21
CA VAL A 476 5.43 17.03 9.27
C VAL A 476 5.94 16.78 7.86
N TYR A 477 6.90 17.56 7.40
CA TYR A 477 7.56 17.38 6.10
C TYR A 477 8.99 16.90 6.31
N LEU A 478 9.31 15.69 5.84
CA LEU A 478 10.67 15.16 5.77
C LEU A 478 11.12 15.25 4.31
N GLY A 479 12.23 15.96 4.06
CA GLY A 479 12.76 16.09 2.70
C GLY A 479 13.97 17.00 2.66
N TYR A 480 14.11 17.75 1.57
CA TYR A 480 15.28 18.60 1.30
C TYR A 480 14.92 20.10 1.43
N PRO A 481 14.90 20.66 2.67
CA PRO A 481 14.44 22.02 2.91
C PRO A 481 15.23 23.10 2.17
N HIS A 482 16.49 22.83 1.86
CA HIS A 482 17.40 23.75 1.16
C HIS A 482 17.27 23.69 -0.37
N GLN A 483 16.46 22.77 -0.91
CA GLN A 483 16.17 22.72 -2.33
C GLN A 483 15.52 24.04 -2.75
N ARG A 484 15.92 24.55 -3.91
CA ARG A 484 15.37 25.80 -4.45
C ARG A 484 14.06 25.53 -5.15
N VAL A 485 13.07 26.36 -4.84
CA VAL A 485 11.81 26.46 -5.58
C VAL A 485 11.77 27.81 -6.27
N TRP A 486 11.10 27.83 -7.43
CA TRP A 486 11.01 29.01 -8.27
C TRP A 486 9.57 29.47 -8.33
N SER A 487 9.33 30.74 -8.03
CA SER A 487 8.03 31.35 -8.34
C SER A 487 7.89 31.54 -9.85
N GLY A 488 6.66 31.68 -10.34
CA GLY A 488 6.40 32.01 -11.74
C GLY A 488 7.03 33.35 -12.18
N GLY A 489 7.37 34.22 -11.23
CA GLY A 489 8.12 35.47 -11.48
C GLY A 489 9.64 35.34 -11.39
N GLY A 490 10.18 34.12 -11.26
CA GLY A 490 11.62 33.86 -11.18
C GLY A 490 12.26 34.14 -9.81
N VAL A 491 11.47 34.44 -8.78
CA VAL A 491 11.99 34.59 -7.41
C VAL A 491 12.40 33.22 -6.88
N LYS A 492 13.66 33.12 -6.44
CA LYS A 492 14.21 31.93 -5.81
C LYS A 492 13.89 31.97 -4.31
N SER A 493 13.24 30.93 -3.80
CA SER A 493 13.14 30.65 -2.37
C SER A 493 13.56 29.21 -2.10
N THR A 494 13.82 28.87 -0.84
CA THR A 494 14.04 27.46 -0.47
C THR A 494 12.70 26.78 -0.18
N VAL A 495 12.65 25.45 -0.25
CA VAL A 495 11.46 24.68 0.16
C VAL A 495 11.06 25.03 1.59
N ARG A 496 12.01 25.20 2.50
CA ARG A 496 11.72 25.60 3.89
C ARG A 496 11.12 27.00 3.96
N ASP A 497 11.69 27.98 3.27
CA ASP A 497 11.15 29.35 3.26
C ASP A 497 9.73 29.34 2.71
N PHE A 498 9.49 28.61 1.61
CA PHE A 498 8.18 28.45 1.02
C PHE A 498 7.17 27.80 1.98
N LEU A 499 7.54 26.70 2.64
CA LEU A 499 6.66 26.02 3.59
C LEU A 499 6.31 26.89 4.81
N LEU A 500 7.27 27.68 5.31
CA LEU A 500 7.08 28.56 6.46
C LEU A 500 6.30 29.83 6.11
N GLU A 501 6.62 30.47 4.98
CA GLU A 501 5.96 31.70 4.52
C GLU A 501 4.46 31.49 4.31
N TYR A 502 4.08 30.33 3.78
CA TYR A 502 2.70 30.00 3.48
C TYR A 502 2.01 29.17 4.58
N ASP A 503 2.66 28.89 5.71
CA ASP A 503 2.13 28.03 6.79
C ASP A 503 1.60 26.69 6.26
N GLN A 504 2.42 25.98 5.49
CA GLN A 504 2.01 24.73 4.82
C GLN A 504 2.50 23.46 5.52
N ALA A 505 3.52 23.57 6.37
CA ALA A 505 4.00 22.50 7.24
C ALA A 505 4.30 23.06 8.64
N ASP A 506 3.98 22.27 9.67
CA ASP A 506 4.18 22.66 11.07
C ASP A 506 5.59 22.31 11.56
N VAL A 507 6.17 21.24 11.02
CA VAL A 507 7.55 20.78 11.30
C VAL A 507 8.22 20.36 10.00
N VAL A 508 9.43 20.85 9.74
CA VAL A 508 10.26 20.57 8.57
C VAL A 508 11.57 19.90 9.00
N VAL A 509 11.68 18.61 8.69
CA VAL A 509 12.85 17.77 8.98
C VAL A 509 13.78 17.77 7.76
N ASP A 510 15.03 18.15 7.98
CA ASP A 510 16.09 18.14 6.96
C ASP A 510 16.71 16.74 6.84
N ALA A 511 16.37 16.01 5.79
CA ALA A 511 16.87 14.66 5.55
C ALA A 511 18.42 14.60 5.48
N HIS A 512 19.04 15.55 4.77
CA HIS A 512 20.50 15.60 4.64
C HIS A 512 21.17 15.91 5.96
N ALA A 513 20.66 16.89 6.71
CA ALA A 513 21.30 17.29 7.96
C ALA A 513 21.27 16.17 9.01
N VAL A 514 20.20 15.35 9.02
CA VAL A 514 20.11 14.22 9.93
C VAL A 514 21.14 13.14 9.56
N ILE A 515 21.25 12.75 8.29
CA ILE A 515 22.25 11.76 7.83
C ILE A 515 23.68 12.28 8.10
N LEU A 516 23.99 13.51 7.69
CA LEU A 516 25.31 14.11 7.87
C LEU A 516 25.69 14.22 9.35
N GLN A 517 24.75 14.53 10.24
CA GLN A 517 25.04 14.53 11.68
C GLN A 517 25.52 13.15 12.16
N HIS A 518 24.88 12.07 11.71
CA HIS A 518 25.27 10.70 12.07
C HIS A 518 26.63 10.33 11.46
N LEU A 519 26.86 10.69 10.19
CA LEU A 519 28.13 10.48 9.53
C LEU A 519 29.28 11.20 10.24
N LEU A 520 29.12 12.50 10.53
CA LEU A 520 30.13 13.28 11.23
C LEU A 520 30.38 12.78 12.65
N ARG A 521 29.35 12.25 13.33
CA ARG A 521 29.51 11.62 14.65
C ARG A 521 30.35 10.35 14.55
N TRP A 522 30.14 9.53 13.51
CA TRP A 522 30.97 8.35 13.27
C TRP A 522 32.41 8.72 12.96
N ILE A 523 32.65 9.64 12.02
CA ILE A 523 34.01 10.12 11.68
C ILE A 523 34.72 10.62 12.94
N LYS A 524 34.06 11.45 13.76
CA LYS A 524 34.62 11.96 15.02
C LYS A 524 34.90 10.88 16.06
N HIS A 525 34.13 9.79 16.05
CA HIS A 525 34.35 8.69 16.98
C HIS A 525 35.56 7.85 16.60
N GLN A 526 35.82 7.70 15.29
CA GLN A 526 36.93 6.92 14.76
C GLN A 526 38.23 7.73 14.61
N ALA A 527 38.14 9.05 14.41
CA ALA A 527 39.29 9.91 14.23
C ALA A 527 40.04 10.12 15.56
N GLU A 528 41.07 9.30 15.82
CA GLU A 528 42.09 9.57 16.85
C GLU A 528 42.96 10.76 16.40
N GLU A 529 42.73 11.98 16.93
CA GLU A 529 43.47 13.28 16.78
C GLU A 529 44.08 13.71 15.40
N HIS A 530 44.13 12.87 14.36
CA HIS A 530 44.98 13.03 13.17
C HIS A 530 44.31 12.62 11.84
N TRP A 531 43.06 12.18 11.84
CA TRP A 531 42.41 11.67 10.63
C TRP A 531 41.69 12.79 9.89
N ASN A 532 42.42 13.45 8.99
CA ASN A 532 41.86 14.45 8.08
C ASN A 532 41.56 13.87 6.69
N VAL A 533 41.73 12.55 6.49
CA VAL A 533 41.55 11.90 5.18
C VAL A 533 40.54 10.77 5.30
N VAL A 534 39.57 10.75 4.39
CA VAL A 534 38.54 9.72 4.28
C VAL A 534 38.52 9.21 2.84
N SER A 535 38.59 7.89 2.67
CA SER A 535 38.42 7.23 1.39
C SER A 535 36.94 6.96 1.14
N PHE A 536 36.44 7.40 0.00
CA PHE A 536 35.04 7.17 -0.38
C PHE A 536 34.96 6.20 -1.56
N HIS A 537 34.28 5.08 -1.34
CA HIS A 537 33.97 4.05 -2.32
C HIS A 537 32.55 4.29 -2.83
N THR A 538 32.45 4.78 -4.05
CA THR A 538 31.18 5.02 -4.75
C THR A 538 31.41 4.87 -6.25
N ASP A 539 30.41 4.38 -6.96
CA ASP A 539 30.35 4.35 -8.42
C ASP A 539 29.68 5.60 -9.01
N ALA A 540 28.99 6.39 -8.17
CA ALA A 540 28.29 7.62 -8.56
C ALA A 540 29.19 8.87 -8.35
N PRO A 541 29.66 9.54 -9.42
CA PRO A 541 30.50 10.74 -9.32
C PRO A 541 29.85 11.88 -8.55
N GLU A 542 28.54 12.04 -8.70
CA GLU A 542 27.72 13.01 -7.99
C GLU A 542 27.78 12.85 -6.47
N HIS A 543 27.78 11.62 -5.96
CA HIS A 543 27.87 11.34 -4.53
C HIS A 543 29.25 11.77 -4.04
N PHE A 544 30.29 11.41 -4.81
CA PHE A 544 31.67 11.75 -4.51
C PHE A 544 31.86 13.27 -4.41
N GLU A 545 31.45 14.02 -5.44
CA GLU A 545 31.55 15.48 -5.46
C GLU A 545 30.83 16.14 -4.28
N SER A 546 29.61 15.67 -3.98
CA SER A 546 28.76 16.26 -2.94
C SER A 546 29.36 16.02 -1.56
N LEU A 547 29.75 14.78 -1.26
CA LEU A 547 30.38 14.45 0.00
C LEU A 547 31.74 15.13 0.15
N GLN A 548 32.55 15.19 -0.92
CA GLN A 548 33.83 15.89 -0.92
C GLN A 548 33.66 17.38 -0.61
N LYS A 549 32.71 18.07 -1.26
CA LYS A 549 32.43 19.49 -0.99
C LYS A 549 31.99 19.72 0.46
N LEU A 550 31.13 18.85 0.98
CA LEU A 550 30.62 18.92 2.36
C LEU A 550 31.72 18.70 3.40
N LEU A 551 32.53 17.65 3.25
CA LEU A 551 33.58 17.31 4.19
C LEU A 551 34.80 18.23 4.07
N LYS A 552 35.11 18.76 2.88
CA LYS A 552 36.17 19.76 2.68
C LYS A 552 35.92 21.04 3.49
N ALA A 553 34.66 21.45 3.66
CA ALA A 553 34.31 22.60 4.48
C ALA A 553 34.51 22.37 5.99
N LEU A 554 34.83 21.13 6.40
CA LEU A 554 35.23 20.74 7.75
C LEU A 554 36.72 20.37 7.84
N ASP A 555 37.52 20.75 6.86
CA ASP A 555 38.94 20.39 6.73
C ASP A 555 39.19 18.86 6.63
N ILE A 556 38.19 18.10 6.18
CA ILE A 556 38.30 16.66 5.90
C ILE A 556 38.45 16.44 4.39
N THR A 557 39.56 15.86 3.99
CA THR A 557 39.89 15.52 2.60
C THR A 557 39.24 14.19 2.23
N VAL A 558 38.34 14.22 1.24
CA VAL A 558 37.76 13.01 0.67
C VAL A 558 38.56 12.62 -0.56
N VAL A 559 39.11 11.40 -0.54
CA VAL A 559 39.90 10.80 -1.62
C VAL A 559 39.14 9.63 -2.24
N ASP A 560 39.30 9.47 -3.54
CA ASP A 560 38.69 8.34 -4.27
C ASP A 560 39.36 7.02 -3.85
N SER A 561 38.56 5.97 -3.71
CA SER A 561 39.05 4.63 -3.33
C SER A 561 40.20 4.10 -4.19
N GLY A 562 40.24 4.43 -5.48
CA GLY A 562 41.31 4.03 -6.41
C GLY A 562 42.63 4.77 -6.18
N THR A 563 42.60 5.92 -5.53
CA THR A 563 43.80 6.75 -5.27
C THR A 563 44.57 6.32 -4.03
N VAL A 564 43.93 5.63 -3.09
CA VAL A 564 44.59 5.11 -1.89
C VAL A 564 45.31 3.81 -2.27
N SER A 565 46.56 3.62 -1.88
CA SER A 565 47.36 2.42 -2.22
C SER A 565 48.02 1.78 -0.98
N GLY A 566 48.23 0.46 -1.03
CA GLY A 566 49.07 -0.27 -0.07
C GLY A 566 48.70 -0.10 1.41
N ILE A 567 49.73 0.10 2.24
CA ILE A 567 49.70 0.20 3.72
C ILE A 567 48.76 1.31 4.21
N VAL A 568 48.63 2.39 3.44
CA VAL A 568 47.74 3.51 3.76
C VAL A 568 46.27 3.08 3.80
N ARG A 569 45.87 2.09 3.00
CA ARG A 569 44.47 1.60 2.98
C ARG A 569 44.04 1.05 4.33
N GLU A 570 44.94 0.53 5.15
CA GLU A 570 44.56 -0.01 6.44
C GLU A 570 44.29 1.07 7.51
N HIS A 571 44.80 2.28 7.30
CA HIS A 571 44.81 3.37 8.29
C HIS A 571 43.93 4.55 7.90
N VAL A 572 43.09 4.41 6.87
CA VAL A 572 42.16 5.46 6.42
C VAL A 572 40.72 5.02 6.66
N LEU A 573 39.84 5.96 6.99
CA LEU A 573 38.42 5.65 7.16
C LEU A 573 37.82 5.43 5.77
N HIS A 574 37.08 4.35 5.62
CA HIS A 574 36.42 3.99 4.38
C HIS A 574 34.92 4.19 4.54
N ILE A 575 34.36 5.07 3.73
CA ILE A 575 32.92 5.18 3.53
C ILE A 575 32.58 4.42 2.25
N VAL A 576 31.55 3.60 2.27
CA VAL A 576 31.08 2.84 1.09
C VAL A 576 29.61 3.18 0.85
N CYS A 577 29.29 3.65 -0.35
CA CYS A 577 27.95 3.98 -0.79
C CYS A 577 27.87 3.81 -2.32
N HIS A 578 27.07 2.86 -2.79
CA HIS A 578 26.81 2.61 -4.20
C HIS A 578 25.37 2.95 -4.57
N HIS A 579 25.01 2.82 -5.86
CA HIS A 579 23.66 3.07 -6.36
C HIS A 579 22.57 2.33 -5.57
N SER A 580 22.79 1.07 -5.20
CA SER A 580 21.84 0.31 -4.40
C SER A 580 22.40 -0.12 -3.05
N THR A 581 21.50 -0.30 -2.08
CA THR A 581 21.82 -0.84 -0.76
C THR A 581 22.53 -2.20 -0.85
N MET A 582 22.11 -3.07 -1.78
CA MET A 582 22.69 -4.42 -1.90
C MET A 582 24.06 -4.42 -2.57
N GLU A 583 24.32 -3.55 -3.53
CA GLU A 583 25.67 -3.35 -4.09
C GLU A 583 26.61 -2.81 -3.03
N THR A 584 26.15 -1.85 -2.23
CA THR A 584 26.93 -1.31 -1.11
C THR A 584 27.35 -2.43 -0.14
N VAL A 585 26.40 -3.28 0.25
CA VAL A 585 26.69 -4.45 1.10
C VAL A 585 27.70 -5.39 0.44
N HIS A 586 27.54 -5.69 -0.84
CA HIS A 586 28.43 -6.58 -1.57
C HIS A 586 29.86 -6.05 -1.65
N VAL A 587 30.02 -4.75 -1.89
CA VAL A 587 31.33 -4.09 -1.93
C VAL A 587 31.97 -4.11 -0.54
N VAL A 588 31.22 -3.77 0.51
CA VAL A 588 31.70 -3.86 1.91
C VAL A 588 32.17 -5.27 2.25
N GLU A 589 31.34 -6.28 1.96
CA GLU A 589 31.67 -7.69 2.20
C GLU A 589 32.94 -8.11 1.45
N THR A 590 33.10 -7.66 0.20
CA THR A 590 34.28 -7.95 -0.61
C THR A 590 35.53 -7.29 -0.06
N LEU A 591 35.47 -6.00 0.28
CA LEU A 591 36.61 -5.25 0.80
C LEU A 591 37.10 -5.83 2.13
N VAL A 592 36.17 -6.19 3.00
CA VAL A 592 36.49 -6.68 4.34
C VAL A 592 36.95 -8.14 4.33
N ARG A 593 36.28 -9.04 3.59
CA ARG A 593 36.69 -10.46 3.54
C ARG A 593 38.00 -10.70 2.82
N LYS A 594 38.35 -9.84 1.86
CA LYS A 594 39.65 -9.89 1.17
C LYS A 594 40.75 -9.18 1.96
N ASP A 595 40.44 -8.68 3.16
CA ASP A 595 41.38 -7.94 4.02
C ASP A 595 41.99 -6.73 3.30
N ILE A 596 41.20 -6.09 2.42
CA ILE A 596 41.60 -4.87 1.70
C ILE A 596 41.49 -3.66 2.63
N ILE A 597 40.49 -3.68 3.52
CA ILE A 597 40.25 -2.65 4.54
C ILE A 597 39.94 -3.32 5.88
N LYS A 598 40.33 -2.66 6.98
CA LYS A 598 39.97 -3.08 8.32
C LYS A 598 38.46 -2.88 8.57
N PRO A 599 37.73 -3.89 9.08
CA PRO A 599 36.29 -3.79 9.32
C PRO A 599 35.89 -2.58 10.17
N GLU A 600 36.65 -2.30 11.22
CA GLU A 600 36.42 -1.18 12.16
C GLU A 600 36.53 0.20 11.51
N ASN A 601 37.32 0.32 10.44
CA ASN A 601 37.51 1.55 9.68
C ASN A 601 36.49 1.70 8.54
N CYS A 602 35.58 0.73 8.38
CA CYS A 602 34.59 0.71 7.32
C CYS A 602 33.21 1.19 7.81
N LEU A 603 32.62 2.11 7.06
CA LEU A 603 31.24 2.56 7.20
C LEU A 603 30.44 2.26 5.94
N ALA A 604 29.42 1.42 6.07
CA ALA A 604 28.41 1.23 5.05
C ALA A 604 27.32 2.32 5.16
N LEU A 605 27.10 3.10 4.11
CA LEU A 605 25.95 4.00 4.00
C LEU A 605 24.86 3.31 3.20
N LEU A 606 23.74 3.04 3.85
CA LEU A 606 22.65 2.22 3.32
C LEU A 606 21.38 3.05 3.26
N ASP A 607 20.56 2.89 2.24
CA ASP A 607 19.24 3.51 2.21
C ASP A 607 18.20 2.61 2.90
N ARG A 608 18.29 1.29 2.67
CA ARG A 608 17.30 0.30 3.11
C ARG A 608 17.69 -0.48 4.34
N HIS A 609 16.65 -0.87 5.10
CA HIS A 609 16.82 -1.70 6.30
C HIS A 609 17.36 -3.10 6.00
N ASP A 610 17.04 -3.67 4.84
CA ASP A 610 17.50 -5.00 4.43
C ASP A 610 19.04 -5.10 4.44
N GLY A 611 19.74 -4.01 4.07
CA GLY A 611 21.19 -3.95 4.10
C GLY A 611 21.77 -4.06 5.52
N LEU A 612 21.08 -3.53 6.54
CA LEU A 612 21.52 -3.67 7.92
C LEU A 612 21.51 -5.12 8.40
N ALA A 613 20.54 -5.92 7.95
CA ALA A 613 20.51 -7.34 8.29
C ALA A 613 21.73 -8.08 7.71
N ALA A 614 22.14 -7.72 6.49
CA ALA A 614 23.33 -8.26 5.85
C ALA A 614 24.62 -7.83 6.59
N ILE A 615 24.77 -6.54 6.93
CA ILE A 615 25.91 -6.06 7.73
C ILE A 615 25.95 -6.72 9.11
N ARG A 616 24.81 -6.90 9.80
CA ARG A 616 24.77 -7.64 11.08
C ARG A 616 25.23 -9.09 10.92
N THR A 617 24.89 -9.73 9.82
CA THR A 617 25.35 -11.09 9.50
C THR A 617 26.87 -11.11 9.33
N LEU A 618 27.43 -10.13 8.63
CA LEU A 618 28.87 -9.95 8.48
C LEU A 618 29.56 -9.70 9.83
N ASN A 619 28.98 -8.87 10.70
CA ASN A 619 29.47 -8.61 12.06
C ASN A 619 29.48 -9.88 12.92
N ASN A 620 28.44 -10.71 12.82
CA ASN A 620 28.37 -12.00 13.53
C ASN A 620 29.42 -13.01 13.03
N GLN A 621 29.92 -12.84 11.80
CA GLN A 621 31.03 -13.63 11.25
C GLN A 621 32.41 -13.15 11.71
N GLY A 622 32.48 -12.13 12.58
CA GLY A 622 33.73 -11.62 13.15
C GLY A 622 34.29 -10.38 12.45
N TYR A 623 33.52 -9.74 11.56
CA TYR A 623 33.94 -8.54 10.83
C TYR A 623 33.13 -7.32 11.31
N PRO A 624 33.58 -6.58 12.34
CA PRO A 624 32.79 -5.52 12.99
C PRO A 624 32.67 -4.24 12.14
N VAL A 625 31.85 -4.27 11.10
CA VAL A 625 31.60 -3.14 10.21
C VAL A 625 30.53 -2.20 10.80
N SER A 626 30.78 -0.90 10.71
CA SER A 626 29.79 0.13 11.06
C SER A 626 28.80 0.34 9.90
N ALA A 627 27.54 0.62 10.21
CA ALA A 627 26.55 0.96 9.18
C ALA A 627 25.66 2.12 9.62
N LEU A 628 25.35 3.02 8.69
CA LEU A 628 24.30 4.03 8.81
C LEU A 628 23.22 3.72 7.79
N CYS A 629 21.98 3.62 8.25
CA CYS A 629 20.83 3.37 7.39
C CYS A 629 19.89 4.59 7.39
N ALA A 630 19.68 5.19 6.21
CA ALA A 630 18.82 6.35 6.06
C ALA A 630 17.38 6.06 6.53
N ALA A 631 16.78 4.94 6.12
CA ALA A 631 15.44 4.55 6.56
C ALA A 631 15.31 4.45 8.08
N GLU A 632 16.32 3.93 8.79
CA GLU A 632 16.31 3.84 10.26
C GLU A 632 16.41 5.22 10.91
N ILE A 633 17.30 6.07 10.40
CA ILE A 633 17.51 7.44 10.89
C ILE A 633 16.24 8.28 10.69
N PHE A 634 15.62 8.20 9.51
CA PHE A 634 14.37 8.91 9.19
C PHE A 634 13.19 8.42 10.01
N ASP A 635 13.04 7.11 10.18
CA ASP A 635 11.97 6.56 11.02
C ASP A 635 12.14 6.98 12.48
N ASP A 636 13.37 7.01 13.00
CA ASP A 636 13.65 7.44 14.38
C ASP A 636 13.39 8.93 14.61
N ILE A 637 13.75 9.82 13.66
CA ILE A 637 13.47 11.26 13.82
C ILE A 637 11.98 11.57 13.69
N LEU A 638 11.26 10.94 12.76
CA LEU A 638 9.79 11.06 12.68
C LEU A 638 9.12 10.53 13.95
N ARG A 639 9.64 9.43 14.53
CA ARG A 639 9.17 8.92 15.82
C ARG A 639 9.43 9.89 16.97
N ALA A 640 10.56 10.58 16.97
CA ALA A 640 10.84 11.63 17.96
C ALA A 640 9.82 12.77 17.84
N VAL A 641 9.54 13.25 16.62
CA VAL A 641 8.51 14.28 16.36
C VAL A 641 7.14 13.83 16.86
N ARG A 642 6.69 12.61 16.55
CA ARG A 642 5.43 12.05 17.07
C ARG A 642 5.43 11.96 18.59
N THR A 643 6.53 11.52 19.20
CA THR A 643 6.66 11.42 20.66
C THR A 643 6.53 12.78 21.31
N TRP A 644 7.25 13.79 20.82
CA TRP A 644 7.17 15.15 21.35
C TRP A 644 5.78 15.76 21.15
N THR A 645 5.15 15.50 20.00
CA THR A 645 3.76 15.88 19.74
C THR A 645 2.81 15.28 20.79
N ARG A 646 2.98 13.99 21.13
CA ARG A 646 2.19 13.31 22.18
C ARG A 646 2.50 13.83 23.58
N GLN A 647 3.68 14.39 23.80
CA GLN A 647 4.08 15.02 25.06
C GLN A 647 3.56 16.47 25.21
N ASP A 648 2.70 16.91 24.29
CA ASP A 648 2.09 18.25 24.24
C ASP A 648 3.05 19.39 23.84
N TYR A 649 4.25 19.08 23.33
CA TYR A 649 5.11 20.11 22.74
C TYR A 649 4.47 20.72 21.50
N THR A 650 4.61 22.03 21.36
CA THR A 650 4.11 22.79 20.23
C THR A 650 4.98 22.56 18.98
N PRO A 651 4.43 22.73 17.77
CA PRO A 651 5.23 22.60 16.55
C PRO A 651 6.47 23.50 16.54
N LEU A 652 6.34 24.73 17.04
CA LEU A 652 7.46 25.69 17.13
C LEU A 652 8.58 25.20 18.06
N GLU A 653 8.24 24.60 19.21
CA GLU A 653 9.23 24.02 20.12
C GLU A 653 9.95 22.82 19.47
N ILE A 654 9.21 21.97 18.76
CA ILE A 654 9.77 20.83 18.04
C ILE A 654 10.71 21.31 16.92
N GLN A 655 10.26 22.27 16.10
CA GLN A 655 11.07 22.85 15.04
C GLN A 655 12.34 23.50 15.58
N SER A 656 12.23 24.26 16.67
CA SER A 656 13.37 24.90 17.34
C SER A 656 14.39 23.89 17.88
N GLU A 657 13.94 22.76 18.44
CA GLU A 657 14.87 21.69 18.86
C GLU A 657 15.57 21.08 17.64
N LEU A 658 14.84 20.76 16.57
CA LEU A 658 15.46 20.20 15.36
C LEU A 658 16.49 21.17 14.77
N ASP A 659 16.15 22.45 14.63
CA ASP A 659 17.07 23.46 14.13
C ASP A 659 18.29 23.63 15.06
N THR A 660 18.10 23.52 16.38
CA THR A 660 19.20 23.56 17.35
C THR A 660 20.06 22.30 17.32
N GLN A 661 19.46 21.13 17.07
CA GLN A 661 20.15 19.84 16.96
C GLN A 661 21.01 19.79 15.70
N PHE A 662 20.52 20.34 14.59
CA PHE A 662 21.18 20.24 13.28
C PHE A 662 21.88 21.52 12.83
N LYS A 663 21.84 22.60 13.62
CA LYS A 663 22.40 23.93 13.31
C LYS A 663 23.75 23.90 12.60
N ASP A 664 24.71 23.18 13.15
CA ASP A 664 26.08 23.14 12.62
C ASP A 664 26.12 22.52 11.22
N VAL A 665 25.36 21.45 11.02
CA VAL A 665 25.27 20.72 9.75
C VAL A 665 24.45 21.51 8.73
N THR A 666 23.32 22.09 9.14
CA THR A 666 22.50 22.96 8.29
C THR A 666 23.29 24.18 7.79
N THR A 667 24.14 24.76 8.64
CA THR A 667 25.02 25.87 8.24
C THR A 667 26.08 25.42 7.23
N LEU A 668 26.62 24.21 7.39
CA LEU A 668 27.55 23.59 6.46
C LEU A 668 26.91 23.31 5.09
N VAL A 669 25.71 22.72 5.08
CA VAL A 669 24.96 22.43 3.86
C VAL A 669 24.59 23.73 3.14
N SER A 670 24.09 24.73 3.86
CA SER A 670 23.71 26.01 3.27
C SER A 670 24.89 26.74 2.62
N SER A 671 26.07 26.72 3.26
CA SER A 671 27.26 27.39 2.73
C SER A 671 27.83 26.69 1.49
N THR A 672 27.81 25.36 1.46
CA THR A 672 28.29 24.56 0.32
C THR A 672 27.35 24.60 -0.89
N VAL A 673 26.03 24.57 -0.67
CA VAL A 673 25.03 24.73 -1.74
C VAL A 673 25.15 26.10 -2.41
N HIS A 674 25.35 27.17 -1.64
CA HIS A 674 25.54 28.52 -2.19
C HIS A 674 26.85 28.68 -2.98
N ALA A 675 27.92 28.00 -2.58
CA ALA A 675 29.21 28.08 -3.27
C ALA A 675 29.21 27.36 -4.63
N GLY A 676 28.50 26.23 -4.75
CA GLY A 676 28.48 25.41 -5.97
C GLY A 676 27.80 26.04 -7.18
N GLU A 677 26.81 26.91 -6.98
CA GLU A 677 26.02 27.49 -8.08
C GLU A 677 26.57 28.82 -8.62
N SER A 678 27.52 29.46 -7.93
CA SER A 678 28.16 30.69 -8.42
C SER A 678 29.05 30.46 -9.66
N MET A 679 29.29 29.21 -10.05
CA MET A 679 30.21 28.85 -11.14
C MET A 679 29.56 28.30 -12.41
N THR A 680 28.24 28.06 -12.46
CA THR A 680 27.59 27.35 -13.59
C THR A 680 26.48 28.13 -14.30
N VAL A 681 26.59 29.46 -14.42
CA VAL A 681 25.82 30.20 -15.43
C VAL A 681 26.76 30.55 -16.58
N PRO A 682 26.85 29.73 -17.64
CA PRO A 682 27.36 30.24 -18.90
C PRO A 682 26.36 31.30 -19.35
N GLN A 683 26.80 32.56 -19.41
CA GLN A 683 26.10 33.59 -20.18
C GLN A 683 26.00 33.05 -21.61
N GLY A 684 24.81 32.58 -21.99
CA GLY A 684 24.48 32.30 -23.36
C GLY A 684 24.69 33.57 -24.16
N HIS A 685 25.81 33.63 -24.89
CA HIS A 685 25.97 34.49 -26.05
C HIS A 685 24.80 34.19 -26.98
N SER A 686 23.90 35.16 -27.15
CA SER A 686 22.95 35.19 -28.25
C SER A 686 23.75 35.31 -29.55
N GLY A 687 24.08 34.16 -30.13
CA GLY A 687 24.64 34.02 -31.46
C GLY A 687 23.57 34.35 -32.49
N ASP A 688 23.80 35.48 -33.12
CA ASP A 688 23.21 36.01 -34.34
C ASP A 688 23.35 35.00 -35.49
N GLU A 689 22.23 34.47 -35.99
CA GLU A 689 22.14 33.85 -37.31
C GLU A 689 20.90 34.38 -38.04
N GLY A 690 21.14 35.37 -38.91
CA GLY A 690 20.77 35.30 -40.32
C GLY A 690 19.28 35.34 -40.68
N MET A 691 18.77 36.54 -40.94
CA MET A 691 17.80 36.74 -42.03
C MET A 691 18.25 37.88 -42.93
N GLY A 692 18.72 37.51 -44.12
CA GLY A 692 18.74 38.40 -45.27
C GLY A 692 17.45 38.22 -46.07
N GLY A 693 16.94 39.30 -46.64
CA GLY A 693 15.92 39.22 -47.68
C GLY A 693 14.92 40.37 -47.72
N ASN A 694 15.31 41.41 -48.45
CA ASN A 694 14.48 42.31 -49.26
C ASN A 694 13.50 43.24 -48.53
N ASP A 695 13.99 44.47 -48.34
CA ASP A 695 13.19 45.68 -48.45
C ASP A 695 12.83 45.89 -49.93
N ASP A 696 11.54 46.01 -50.24
CA ASP A 696 11.05 46.85 -51.33
C ASP A 696 9.72 47.48 -50.88
N ASP A 697 9.75 48.80 -50.98
CA ASP A 697 8.72 49.82 -50.81
C ASP A 697 7.30 49.43 -51.24
N ASP A 698 6.28 49.89 -50.50
CA ASP A 698 5.39 50.95 -51.01
C ASP A 698 4.25 51.29 -50.03
N GLU A 699 3.74 52.50 -50.27
CA GLU A 699 2.91 53.37 -49.45
C GLU A 699 1.44 52.94 -49.24
N VAL A 700 0.76 53.75 -48.40
CA VAL A 700 -0.65 54.18 -48.47
C VAL A 700 -1.62 53.62 -47.42
N ASP A 701 -1.71 54.38 -46.33
CA ASP A 701 -2.88 55.07 -45.78
C ASP A 701 -4.31 54.68 -46.23
N GLY A 702 -5.20 54.51 -45.25
CA GLY A 702 -6.57 55.02 -45.33
C GLY A 702 -7.71 54.01 -45.54
N GLY A 703 -8.70 54.07 -44.63
CA GLY A 703 -10.11 54.07 -45.04
C GLY A 703 -10.98 52.87 -44.66
N SER A 704 -11.65 53.01 -43.50
CA SER A 704 -13.12 53.02 -43.33
C SER A 704 -14.05 52.02 -44.05
N VAL A 705 -14.96 51.47 -43.23
CA VAL A 705 -16.44 51.33 -43.42
C VAL A 705 -16.98 50.06 -44.10
N ASP A 706 -17.74 49.34 -43.27
CA ASP A 706 -19.07 48.72 -43.40
C ASP A 706 -19.47 47.77 -44.55
N ASP A 707 -20.09 46.69 -44.08
CA ASP A 707 -21.32 46.02 -44.54
C ASP A 707 -21.37 45.15 -45.81
N ASP A 708 -22.02 44.00 -45.55
CA ASP A 708 -22.89 43.16 -46.37
C ASP A 708 -22.33 42.16 -47.40
N ASP A 709 -22.70 40.89 -47.11
CA ASP A 709 -23.20 39.83 -48.00
C ASP A 709 -22.50 39.58 -49.34
N VAL A 710 -22.01 38.35 -49.56
CA VAL A 710 -22.31 37.55 -50.78
C VAL A 710 -21.94 36.07 -50.55
N TYR A 711 -22.90 35.20 -50.90
CA TYR A 711 -22.79 33.76 -51.07
C TYR A 711 -21.68 33.36 -52.07
N GLY A 712 -20.85 32.39 -51.70
CA GLY A 712 -19.86 31.77 -52.59
C GLY A 712 -19.63 30.30 -52.24
N GLU A 713 -20.41 29.44 -52.88
CA GLU A 713 -20.31 27.97 -52.87
C GLU A 713 -18.95 27.52 -53.45
N VAL A 714 -18.12 26.85 -52.66
CA VAL A 714 -16.87 26.22 -53.11
C VAL A 714 -16.88 24.74 -52.72
N LYS A 715 -16.48 23.94 -53.71
CA LYS A 715 -16.54 22.49 -53.85
C LYS A 715 -15.72 21.73 -52.80
N ASP A 716 -16.25 20.54 -52.49
CA ASP A 716 -15.63 19.46 -51.74
C ASP A 716 -14.28 19.00 -52.33
N GLU A 717 -13.23 19.12 -51.53
CA GLU A 717 -12.11 18.16 -51.51
C GLU A 717 -11.90 17.74 -50.04
N GLN A 718 -12.15 16.47 -49.73
CA GLN A 718 -11.88 15.88 -48.42
C GLN A 718 -10.36 15.64 -48.25
N PRO A 719 -9.72 16.15 -47.18
CA PRO A 719 -8.50 15.59 -46.65
C PRO A 719 -8.81 14.58 -45.54
N ASP A 720 -8.10 13.46 -45.60
CA ASP A 720 -8.07 12.35 -44.66
C ASP A 720 -7.74 12.83 -43.23
N THR A 721 -8.68 12.64 -42.30
CA THR A 721 -8.51 12.94 -40.87
C THR A 721 -8.39 11.64 -40.08
N THR A 722 -7.17 11.11 -39.96
CA THR A 722 -6.82 10.24 -38.82
C THR A 722 -5.82 10.97 -37.93
N PRO A 723 -6.13 11.23 -36.64
CA PRO A 723 -5.21 11.87 -35.71
C PRO A 723 -3.95 11.02 -35.45
N PRO A 724 -2.77 11.64 -35.28
CA PRO A 724 -1.51 10.92 -35.01
C PRO A 724 -1.49 10.14 -33.67
N ASP A 725 -2.48 10.36 -32.80
CA ASP A 725 -2.54 9.74 -31.46
C ASP A 725 -3.05 8.30 -31.45
N GLU A 726 -3.77 7.84 -32.49
CA GLU A 726 -4.24 6.43 -32.55
C GLU A 726 -3.12 5.45 -32.93
N LYS A 727 -2.11 5.90 -33.68
CA LYS A 727 -0.96 5.05 -34.05
C LYS A 727 0.00 4.81 -32.88
N LYS A 728 0.05 5.74 -31.92
CA LYS A 728 0.86 5.58 -30.70
C LYS A 728 0.21 4.60 -29.72
N ASN A 729 -1.11 4.69 -29.56
CA ASN A 729 -1.88 3.77 -28.71
C ASN A 729 -1.94 2.35 -29.28
N ALA A 730 -1.89 2.16 -30.60
CA ALA A 730 -1.82 0.83 -31.20
C ALA A 730 -0.47 0.14 -30.93
N ARG A 731 0.63 0.90 -30.92
CA ARG A 731 1.98 0.37 -30.71
C ARG A 731 2.27 0.05 -29.24
N GLU A 732 1.80 0.88 -28.30
CA GLU A 732 1.86 0.58 -26.86
C GLU A 732 0.99 -0.62 -26.48
N ARG A 733 -0.07 -0.90 -27.25
CA ARG A 733 -0.95 -2.05 -27.03
C ARG A 733 -0.38 -3.36 -27.58
N GLU A 734 0.48 -3.30 -28.61
CA GLU A 734 1.23 -4.48 -29.09
C GLU A 734 2.39 -4.82 -28.14
N GLU A 735 3.13 -3.85 -27.61
CA GLU A 735 4.19 -4.10 -26.61
C GLU A 735 3.64 -4.74 -25.33
N LEU A 736 2.47 -4.31 -24.84
CA LEU A 736 1.82 -4.92 -23.68
C LEU A 736 1.32 -6.35 -23.93
N LEU A 737 0.99 -6.69 -25.18
CA LEU A 737 0.54 -8.06 -25.53
C LEU A 737 1.71 -9.02 -25.69
N ASP A 738 2.90 -8.53 -26.02
CA ASP A 738 4.11 -9.35 -26.10
C ASP A 738 4.70 -9.60 -24.70
N GLU A 739 4.66 -8.62 -23.78
CA GLU A 739 5.01 -8.84 -22.35
C GLU A 739 4.07 -9.85 -21.65
N GLU A 740 2.78 -9.86 -21.99
CA GLU A 740 1.81 -10.78 -21.39
C GLU A 740 2.01 -12.24 -21.87
N LYS A 741 2.52 -12.44 -23.09
CA LYS A 741 2.89 -13.78 -23.61
C LYS A 741 4.16 -14.33 -22.99
N ASP A 742 5.13 -13.47 -22.68
CA ASP A 742 6.36 -13.90 -22.02
C ASP A 742 6.11 -14.31 -20.56
N GLU A 743 5.18 -13.64 -19.85
CA GLU A 743 4.74 -14.07 -18.50
C GLU A 743 3.92 -15.37 -18.51
N GLU A 744 3.17 -15.67 -19.58
CA GLU A 744 2.41 -16.92 -19.71
C GLU A 744 3.34 -18.13 -19.97
N ASN A 745 4.41 -17.93 -20.75
CA ASN A 745 5.45 -18.93 -20.98
C ASN A 745 6.31 -19.24 -19.74
N GLU A 746 6.50 -18.28 -18.82
CA GLU A 746 7.18 -18.54 -17.53
C GLU A 746 6.31 -19.33 -16.54
N ARG A 747 4.97 -19.23 -16.64
CA ARG A 747 4.07 -20.00 -15.76
C ARG A 747 4.02 -21.48 -16.11
N ASP A 748 4.04 -21.83 -17.39
CA ASP A 748 3.99 -23.23 -17.83
C ASP A 748 5.27 -24.02 -17.51
N ASN A 749 6.40 -23.35 -17.26
CA ASN A 749 7.66 -23.99 -16.88
C ASN A 749 7.87 -24.19 -15.36
N SER A 750 6.90 -23.82 -14.52
CA SER A 750 7.03 -23.87 -13.05
C SER A 750 6.11 -24.89 -12.36
N ALA A 751 5.39 -25.73 -13.12
CA ALA A 751 4.33 -26.59 -12.59
C ALA A 751 4.78 -28.00 -12.14
N ASP A 752 6.06 -28.36 -12.24
CA ASP A 752 6.52 -29.74 -11.98
C ASP A 752 7.29 -29.96 -10.66
N ASP A 753 7.48 -28.94 -9.82
CA ASP A 753 8.12 -29.11 -8.51
C ASP A 753 7.21 -28.58 -7.38
N GLU A 754 6.41 -29.47 -6.78
CA GLU A 754 6.04 -29.49 -5.34
C GLU A 754 4.95 -30.55 -5.06
N ILE A 755 5.37 -31.81 -4.85
CA ILE A 755 4.61 -32.82 -4.10
C ILE A 755 5.52 -33.39 -3.03
N SER A 756 5.35 -32.92 -1.79
CA SER A 756 5.30 -33.71 -0.55
C SER A 756 5.57 -32.79 0.62
N ASP A 757 4.58 -32.57 1.49
CA ASP A 757 4.88 -32.29 2.90
C ASP A 757 3.70 -32.72 3.78
N ASP A 758 4.12 -33.34 4.88
CA ASP A 758 3.42 -34.35 5.66
C ASP A 758 2.30 -33.82 6.56
N VAL A 759 1.29 -34.68 6.74
CA VAL A 759 0.28 -34.60 7.80
C VAL A 759 0.77 -35.46 8.97
N GLU A 760 1.28 -34.82 10.03
CA GLU A 760 1.58 -35.47 11.30
C GLU A 760 0.46 -35.14 12.32
N GLU A 761 -0.48 -36.07 12.48
CA GLU A 761 -1.46 -36.09 13.57
C GLU A 761 -0.81 -36.77 14.79
N GLY A 762 -0.58 -36.01 15.86
CA GLY A 762 -0.12 -36.54 17.14
C GLY A 762 -1.28 -37.01 18.02
N GLU A 763 -1.52 -38.32 18.06
CA GLU A 763 -2.30 -38.99 19.12
C GLU A 763 -1.40 -39.27 20.34
N ALA A 764 -1.78 -38.74 21.49
CA ALA A 764 -1.16 -39.06 22.77
C ALA A 764 -1.82 -40.32 23.35
N THR A 765 -1.02 -41.37 23.58
CA THR A 765 -1.42 -42.55 24.38
C THR A 765 -0.56 -42.65 25.64
N ASP A 766 -1.26 -42.84 26.75
CA ASP A 766 -0.75 -43.18 28.08
C ASP A 766 0.02 -44.51 28.06
N VAL A 767 1.19 -44.54 28.71
CA VAL A 767 1.81 -45.78 29.21
C VAL A 767 2.38 -45.52 30.60
N LEU A 768 1.84 -46.26 31.57
CA LEU A 768 2.31 -46.42 32.94
C LEU A 768 3.47 -47.43 33.02
N ASP A 769 4.07 -47.47 34.21
CA ASP A 769 4.96 -48.51 34.78
C ASP A 769 6.45 -48.37 34.46
N GLU A 770 7.40 -48.66 35.37
CA GLU A 770 7.46 -48.75 36.83
C GLU A 770 8.96 -49.04 37.16
N GLN A 771 9.39 -48.74 38.40
CA GLN A 771 10.53 -49.33 39.12
C GLN A 771 11.99 -48.90 38.82
N GLY A 772 12.69 -48.52 39.90
CA GLY A 772 14.16 -48.62 39.99
C GLY A 772 14.87 -47.71 41.00
N GLN A 773 14.80 -48.04 42.30
CA GLN A 773 15.74 -47.87 43.44
C GLN A 773 17.10 -47.14 43.20
N ALA A 774 17.82 -46.49 44.14
CA ALA A 774 17.71 -46.10 45.56
C ALA A 774 19.04 -45.36 45.94
N THR A 775 19.18 -44.96 47.22
CA THR A 775 20.36 -44.42 47.97
C THR A 775 20.59 -42.90 47.90
N HIS A 776 20.24 -42.15 48.97
CA HIS A 776 21.06 -41.67 50.13
C HIS A 776 22.08 -40.58 49.69
N GLU A 777 22.20 -39.38 50.29
CA GLU A 777 22.20 -38.98 51.70
C GLU A 777 21.98 -37.44 51.88
N GLU A 778 21.32 -37.11 52.99
CA GLU A 778 21.31 -35.92 53.87
C GLU A 778 21.81 -34.51 53.44
N GLY A 779 21.01 -33.49 53.83
CA GLY A 779 21.53 -32.12 54.09
C GLY A 779 20.53 -30.96 54.19
N MET A 780 19.97 -30.73 55.39
CA MET A 780 19.53 -29.44 55.98
C MET A 780 18.36 -28.59 55.39
N ILE A 781 17.21 -28.70 56.06
CA ILE A 781 16.44 -27.65 56.79
C ILE A 781 16.53 -26.18 56.30
N VAL A 782 15.38 -25.56 55.93
CA VAL A 782 14.72 -24.42 56.63
C VAL A 782 13.35 -24.10 56.00
N ASP A 783 12.43 -23.74 56.90
CA ASP A 783 10.99 -23.50 56.85
C ASP A 783 10.37 -22.54 55.80
N LYS A 784 9.15 -22.93 55.39
CA LYS A 784 7.87 -22.18 55.28
C LYS A 784 7.90 -20.70 54.86
N GLN A 785 7.09 -20.36 53.85
CA GLN A 785 5.75 -19.77 54.07
C GLN A 785 4.96 -19.52 52.77
N ALA A 786 3.66 -19.80 52.87
CA ALA A 786 2.63 -19.65 51.86
C ALA A 786 2.28 -18.18 51.55
N LYS A 787 2.02 -17.86 50.27
CA LYS A 787 1.32 -16.63 49.87
C LYS A 787 -0.02 -16.96 49.21
N LYS A 788 -1.08 -16.71 49.97
CA LYS A 788 -2.48 -16.66 49.54
C LYS A 788 -2.73 -15.47 48.59
N LYS A 789 -3.48 -15.74 47.54
CA LYS A 789 -4.13 -14.78 46.63
C LYS A 789 -5.03 -13.81 47.43
N LYS A 790 -4.92 -12.50 47.16
CA LYS A 790 -5.87 -11.47 47.57
C LYS A 790 -6.59 -10.92 46.34
N THR A 791 -7.91 -11.09 46.32
CA THR A 791 -8.87 -10.38 45.47
C THR A 791 -9.10 -8.98 46.04
N PRO A 792 -9.18 -7.90 45.24
CA PRO A 792 -9.54 -6.58 45.75
C PRO A 792 -11.06 -6.42 45.86
N GLN A 793 -11.52 -6.00 47.04
CA GLN A 793 -12.87 -5.50 47.28
C GLN A 793 -13.02 -4.09 46.71
N ILE A 794 -14.14 -3.87 46.03
CA ILE A 794 -14.65 -2.57 45.59
C ILE A 794 -15.37 -1.91 46.78
N THR A 795 -14.93 -0.73 47.18
CA THR A 795 -15.68 0.18 48.07
C THR A 795 -16.48 1.19 47.24
N PRO A 796 -17.72 1.52 47.63
CA PRO A 796 -18.50 2.58 46.97
C PRO A 796 -18.09 3.96 47.51
N ASN A 797 -17.96 4.93 46.60
CA ASN A 797 -17.74 6.33 46.95
C ASN A 797 -19.11 7.03 47.09
N PRO A 798 -19.44 7.65 48.24
CA PRO A 798 -20.61 8.50 48.38
C PRO A 798 -20.23 9.97 48.11
N PHE A 799 -21.01 10.64 47.26
CA PHE A 799 -20.95 12.07 46.93
C PHE A 799 -19.68 12.57 46.20
N GLN A 800 -19.71 12.53 44.86
CA GLN A 800 -19.62 13.69 43.96
C GLN A 800 -19.80 13.25 42.51
#